data_AF-A0A2D9MGY0-F1
#
_entry.id   AF-A0A2D9MGY0-F1
#
_cell.length_a   1.000
_cell.length_b   1.000
_cell.length_c   1.000
_cell.angle_alpha   90.00
_cell.angle_beta   90.00
_cell.angle_gamma   90.00
#
_symmetry.space_group_name_H-M   'P 1'
#
loop_
_entity.id
_entity.type
_entity.pdbx_description
1 polymer ?
#
loop_
_entity_poly.entity_id
_entity_poly.type
_entity_poly.pdbx_seq_one_letter_code
_entity_poly.pdbx_strand_id
1 'polypeptide(L)'
;MLFSLLNYPVKNARRLMSLVFPFLLLILPIQIFGQPPIAVTEELMREVFPDADRFSSKEGEPPVYRALRESPENPEPQTIGYLFETPDMPPEEVGYSAPVDILVGMDLRGTITGLKILHYIESYKSIRGDFINSEYFPDQFENKNIVEGFRIGRDVDGISRATITSWAVSRGIRNAARRVAEAYLEDSEFVSLTSADAVALQVLAAQTWDDMIENGLVVNWTIIQPDGTELQLALAFMGHDGLGELLVGDVDYSRADREASARVSDGNMLLVGIDGNSSQPFRQERLAVQQGDSVFPIERRRFVYVGSADYGKIADRVRFAGAMVLDPAIDITKPFDILYNTGGRVGEFGSIAQTTYTVPTIPLALALGQPVPPELLPEIDDDLTAFQNEGLYASLINDAPWIDVGVLLLLMMFVMTAFLRKSVKIRWVTLGFTLIYLGWMDGGFVSVSHITNFVKIGPSMFRSDLPQLLILIFTVVTTLFWGRVFCSSLCPFGALQDFIAHFTPKRFKNDLPQRVHDIAIYVKYGVLGFLIVMALSFTNLSLFQYFEPFGTIFYFSQSYLLWGILAIFLFSSIIIPRFYCRYACPLGAALGVTALISPWRIKRVPQCDVCKVCEHSCPTGAIRGPKIDFKECVRCDICETKLIDKSGVCKHDMEAVAVRIKDWSPVST
;
A
#
# COMPACT_ATOMS: atom_id res chain seq x y z
N MET A 1 33.60 12.31 -46.34
CA MET A 1 32.50 11.96 -47.28
C MET A 1 31.14 12.06 -46.56
N LEU A 2 30.86 13.20 -45.90
CA LEU A 2 29.77 13.34 -44.92
C LEU A 2 29.07 14.72 -44.97
N PHE A 3 29.13 15.41 -46.11
CA PHE A 3 28.49 16.71 -46.33
C PHE A 3 27.99 16.81 -47.78
N SER A 4 26.90 16.12 -48.15
CA SER A 4 26.24 16.38 -49.45
C SER A 4 24.80 15.87 -49.58
N LEU A 5 24.00 15.82 -48.50
CA LEU A 5 22.58 15.42 -48.61
C LEU A 5 21.66 16.28 -47.72
N LEU A 6 21.83 17.60 -47.80
CA LEU A 6 20.88 18.57 -47.27
C LEU A 6 20.30 19.42 -48.40
N ASN A 7 19.29 18.89 -49.09
CA ASN A 7 18.41 19.70 -49.94
C ASN A 7 17.02 19.07 -50.02
N TYR A 8 16.15 19.37 -49.07
CA TYR A 8 14.68 19.38 -49.24
C TYR A 8 14.06 20.31 -48.17
N PRO A 9 13.03 21.12 -48.49
CA PRO A 9 12.60 22.22 -47.64
C PRO A 9 11.50 21.74 -46.67
N VAL A 10 11.87 21.46 -45.42
CA VAL A 10 10.89 21.36 -44.32
C VAL A 10 11.11 22.56 -43.40
N LYS A 11 10.49 23.69 -43.75
CA LYS A 11 10.69 25.00 -43.08
C LYS A 11 10.27 25.03 -41.60
N ASN A 12 9.46 24.08 -41.11
CA ASN A 12 8.93 24.13 -39.74
C ASN A 12 9.44 23.04 -38.78
N ALA A 13 10.06 21.96 -39.25
CA ALA A 13 10.54 20.88 -38.36
C ALA A 13 11.91 21.19 -37.73
N ARG A 14 12.76 21.97 -38.43
CA ARG A 14 14.08 22.36 -37.92
C ARG A 14 14.03 23.32 -36.73
N ARG A 15 13.04 24.23 -36.68
CA ARG A 15 12.89 25.18 -35.56
C ARG A 15 12.41 24.51 -34.27
N LEU A 16 11.55 23.49 -34.36
CA LEU A 16 11.08 22.77 -33.17
C LEU A 16 12.19 21.88 -32.58
N MET A 17 12.97 21.23 -33.45
CA MET A 17 14.03 20.31 -33.03
C MET A 17 15.33 21.02 -32.61
N SER A 18 15.61 22.24 -33.14
CA SER A 18 16.77 23.04 -32.72
C SER A 18 16.54 23.88 -31.46
N LEU A 19 15.30 23.96 -30.95
CA LEU A 19 14.99 24.64 -29.68
C LEU A 19 14.94 23.67 -28.50
N VAL A 20 14.61 22.38 -28.73
CA VAL A 20 14.53 21.37 -27.67
C VAL A 20 15.89 20.72 -27.37
N PHE A 21 16.77 20.60 -28.37
CA PHE A 21 18.06 19.91 -28.23
C PHE A 21 19.14 20.69 -27.44
N PRO A 22 19.27 22.03 -27.52
CA PRO A 22 20.22 22.76 -26.69
C PRO A 22 19.69 23.03 -25.27
N PHE A 23 18.38 22.92 -25.03
CA PHE A 23 17.80 23.07 -23.68
C PHE A 23 18.06 21.83 -22.81
N LEU A 24 18.19 20.63 -23.42
CA LEU A 24 18.59 19.41 -22.71
C LEU A 24 20.11 19.35 -22.38
N LEU A 25 20.93 20.10 -23.12
CA LEU A 25 22.39 20.14 -22.97
C LEU A 25 22.89 21.29 -22.07
N LEU A 26 22.02 22.23 -21.71
CA LEU A 26 22.30 23.33 -20.77
C LEU A 26 21.91 23.01 -19.32
N ILE A 27 21.48 21.78 -19.05
CA ILE A 27 21.45 21.27 -17.68
C ILE A 27 22.91 21.01 -17.32
N LEU A 28 23.56 22.02 -16.72
CA LEU A 28 24.83 21.88 -16.00
C LEU A 28 24.81 20.58 -15.17
N PRO A 29 25.98 19.98 -14.89
CA PRO A 29 26.05 18.93 -13.89
C PRO A 29 25.74 19.59 -12.54
N ILE A 30 24.46 19.68 -12.19
CA ILE A 30 24.06 19.77 -10.79
C ILE A 30 24.65 18.49 -10.22
N GLN A 31 25.69 18.63 -9.40
CA GLN A 31 26.23 17.54 -8.61
C GLN A 31 25.04 16.87 -7.92
N ILE A 32 24.67 15.69 -8.44
CA ILE A 32 23.56 14.90 -7.94
C ILE A 32 24.08 14.26 -6.66
N PHE A 33 24.00 14.99 -5.54
CA PHE A 33 24.11 14.39 -4.23
C PHE A 33 22.83 13.57 -4.01
N GLY A 34 22.86 12.29 -4.40
CA GLY A 34 22.10 11.31 -3.65
C GLY A 34 22.58 11.38 -2.21
N GLN A 35 21.68 11.35 -1.22
CA GLN A 35 22.09 11.33 0.19
C GLN A 35 23.13 10.20 0.35
N PRO A 36 24.37 10.50 0.74
CA PRO A 36 25.20 9.46 1.33
C PRO A 36 24.40 8.91 2.53
N PRO A 37 24.38 7.59 2.76
CA PRO A 37 23.81 7.07 4.01
C PRO A 37 24.41 7.87 5.16
N ILE A 38 23.57 8.39 6.05
CA ILE A 38 24.05 9.12 7.21
C ILE A 38 24.80 8.09 8.04
N ALA A 39 26.11 8.22 8.10
CA ALA A 39 26.91 7.37 8.96
C ALA A 39 26.49 7.62 10.41
N VAL A 40 26.29 6.56 11.18
CA VAL A 40 26.01 6.67 12.60
C VAL A 40 27.26 7.22 13.29
N THR A 41 27.25 8.53 13.57
CA THR A 41 28.31 9.19 14.34
C THR A 41 27.93 9.25 15.82
N GLU A 42 28.91 9.51 16.67
CA GLU A 42 28.67 9.69 18.11
C GLU A 42 27.75 10.88 18.39
N GLU A 43 27.75 11.92 17.55
CA GLU A 43 26.80 13.04 17.68
C GLU A 43 25.36 12.59 17.42
N LEU A 44 25.15 11.74 16.40
CA LEU A 44 23.83 11.21 16.07
C LEU A 44 23.30 10.27 17.16
N MET A 45 24.18 9.43 17.71
CA MET A 45 23.84 8.56 18.84
C MET A 45 23.48 9.38 20.08
N ARG A 46 24.15 10.51 20.31
CA ARG A 46 23.83 11.44 21.41
C ARG A 46 22.53 12.22 21.16
N GLU A 47 22.16 12.48 19.91
CA GLU A 47 20.85 13.04 19.56
C GLU A 47 19.72 12.04 19.89
N VAL A 48 19.90 10.78 19.51
CA VAL A 48 18.93 9.69 19.74
C VAL A 48 18.88 9.22 21.20
N PHE A 49 19.99 9.30 21.92
CA PHE A 49 20.11 8.87 23.31
C PHE A 49 20.90 9.93 24.13
N PRO A 50 20.27 11.06 24.50
CA PRO A 50 20.94 12.19 25.13
C PRO A 50 21.47 11.90 26.54
N ASP A 51 20.89 10.88 27.18
CA ASP A 51 21.17 10.46 28.55
C ASP A 51 22.49 9.67 28.72
N ALA A 52 23.15 9.31 27.62
CA ALA A 52 24.38 8.53 27.61
C ALA A 52 25.63 9.41 27.59
N ASP A 53 26.63 9.02 28.38
CA ASP A 53 27.93 9.72 28.40
C ASP A 53 28.82 9.26 27.24
N ARG A 54 28.77 7.96 26.92
CA ARG A 54 29.58 7.29 25.88
C ARG A 54 28.80 6.16 25.21
N PHE A 55 29.27 5.73 24.04
CA PHE A 55 28.71 4.61 23.28
C PHE A 55 29.77 3.55 22.97
N SER A 56 29.37 2.28 22.93
CA SER A 56 30.25 1.17 22.49
C SER A 56 30.36 1.09 20.97
N SER A 57 31.29 0.25 20.49
CA SER A 57 31.21 -0.31 19.13
C SER A 57 29.95 -1.15 18.97
N LYS A 58 29.49 -1.28 17.71
CA LYS A 58 28.37 -2.13 17.32
C LYS A 58 28.75 -3.60 17.45
N GLU A 59 28.13 -4.32 18.38
CA GLU A 59 28.50 -5.70 18.75
C GLU A 59 27.27 -6.52 19.16
N GLY A 60 27.40 -7.85 19.16
CA GLY A 60 26.36 -8.81 19.61
C GLY A 60 25.43 -9.34 18.50
N GLU A 61 24.48 -10.20 18.89
CA GLU A 61 23.44 -10.78 18.02
C GLU A 61 22.05 -10.68 18.69
N PRO A 62 21.12 -9.86 18.18
CA PRO A 62 21.28 -8.95 17.04
C PRO A 62 22.24 -7.78 17.35
N PRO A 63 22.87 -7.14 16.36
CA PRO A 63 23.95 -6.17 16.61
C PRO A 63 23.42 -4.85 17.18
N VAL A 64 24.02 -4.36 18.27
CA VAL A 64 23.61 -3.15 18.98
C VAL A 64 24.81 -2.28 19.39
N TYR A 65 24.58 -0.99 19.56
CA TYR A 65 25.45 -0.08 20.30
C TYR A 65 24.96 0.01 21.74
N ARG A 66 25.85 -0.09 22.73
CA ARG A 66 25.50 0.09 24.14
C ARG A 66 25.61 1.56 24.52
N ALA A 67 24.55 2.11 25.09
CA ALA A 67 24.55 3.42 25.73
C ALA A 67 25.12 3.28 27.15
N LEU A 68 26.20 3.99 27.44
CA LEU A 68 26.97 3.84 28.69
C LEU A 68 26.90 5.13 29.52
N ARG A 69 26.71 4.97 30.84
CA ARG A 69 26.77 6.05 31.84
C ARG A 69 27.93 5.82 32.78
N GLU A 70 28.72 6.86 33.01
CA GLU A 70 29.81 6.83 33.99
C GLU A 70 29.25 7.12 35.39
N SER A 71 29.60 6.28 36.36
CA SER A 71 29.23 6.50 37.76
C SER A 71 30.47 6.82 38.58
N PRO A 72 30.44 7.83 39.47
CA PRO A 72 31.54 8.09 40.40
C PRO A 72 31.84 6.90 41.32
N GLU A 73 30.87 6.01 41.50
CA GLU A 73 30.93 4.87 42.44
C GLU A 73 31.42 3.57 41.78
N ASN A 74 31.43 3.48 40.44
CA ASN A 74 31.80 2.26 39.73
C ASN A 74 32.89 2.55 38.67
N PRO A 75 34.02 1.84 38.69
CA PRO A 75 35.10 2.05 37.73
C PRO A 75 34.76 1.55 36.31
N GLU A 76 33.76 0.68 36.17
CA GLU A 76 33.26 0.22 34.87
C GLU A 76 31.97 0.96 34.50
N PRO A 77 31.86 1.49 33.27
CA PRO A 77 30.68 2.22 32.82
C PRO A 77 29.47 1.28 32.73
N GLN A 78 28.33 1.74 33.23
CA GLN A 78 27.10 0.95 33.28
C GLN A 78 26.28 1.15 32.00
N THR A 79 25.79 0.05 31.42
CA THR A 79 24.82 0.12 30.31
C THR A 79 23.49 0.66 30.82
N ILE A 80 22.97 1.70 30.16
CA ILE A 80 21.67 2.33 30.47
C ILE A 80 20.63 2.13 29.35
N GLY A 81 21.04 1.53 28.23
CA GLY A 81 20.18 1.24 27.09
C GLY A 81 20.98 0.77 25.87
N TYR A 82 20.26 0.59 24.77
CA TYR A 82 20.79 0.12 23.51
C TYR A 82 20.35 1.03 22.37
N LEU A 83 21.21 1.20 21.37
CA LEU A 83 20.85 1.76 20.08
C LEU A 83 21.06 0.70 19.01
N PHE A 84 20.19 0.69 18.00
CA PHE A 84 20.25 -0.31 16.94
C PHE A 84 19.67 0.26 15.65
N GLU A 85 20.09 -0.31 14.53
CA GLU A 85 19.62 0.09 13.22
C GLU A 85 18.60 -0.94 12.72
N THR A 86 17.44 -0.48 12.25
CA THR A 86 16.40 -1.37 11.70
C THR A 86 16.88 -2.30 10.56
N PRO A 87 17.85 -1.93 9.69
CA PRO A 87 18.35 -2.83 8.66
C PRO A 87 19.06 -4.08 9.20
N ASP A 88 19.55 -4.05 10.44
CA ASP A 88 20.17 -5.24 11.04
C ASP A 88 19.14 -6.21 11.64
N MET A 89 17.84 -5.92 11.53
CA MET A 89 16.74 -6.62 12.21
C MET A 89 15.76 -7.26 11.21
N PRO A 90 16.15 -8.34 10.48
CA PRO A 90 15.36 -8.90 9.38
C PRO A 90 14.11 -9.71 9.82
N PRO A 91 12.89 -9.47 9.30
CA PRO A 91 12.66 -8.87 8.00
C PRO A 91 12.58 -7.34 8.08
N GLU A 92 13.28 -6.70 7.17
CA GLU A 92 13.20 -5.25 6.99
C GLU A 92 11.81 -4.87 6.49
N GLU A 93 11.21 -3.88 7.13
CA GLU A 93 9.94 -3.33 6.67
C GLU A 93 10.18 -2.44 5.45
N VAL A 94 9.51 -2.78 4.35
CA VAL A 94 9.66 -2.07 3.08
C VAL A 94 8.63 -0.95 3.04
N GLY A 95 9.09 0.29 2.88
CA GLY A 95 8.24 1.42 2.52
C GLY A 95 7.63 1.24 1.13
N TYR A 96 7.06 2.29 0.54
CA TYR A 96 6.47 2.14 -0.79
C TYR A 96 7.53 1.83 -1.88
N SER A 97 8.81 2.11 -1.64
CA SER A 97 9.86 1.90 -2.64
C SER A 97 11.11 1.17 -2.19
N ALA A 98 11.48 1.22 -0.91
CA ALA A 98 12.57 0.43 -0.35
C ALA A 98 12.44 0.39 1.18
N PRO A 99 13.27 -0.43 1.86
CA PRO A 99 13.45 -0.34 3.30
C PRO A 99 13.77 1.08 3.77
N VAL A 100 13.37 1.35 5.01
CA VAL A 100 13.66 2.61 5.70
C VAL A 100 14.62 2.29 6.85
N ASP A 101 15.83 2.83 6.75
CA ASP A 101 16.91 2.62 7.69
C ASP A 101 16.78 3.65 8.80
N ILE A 102 16.59 3.17 10.03
CA ILE A 102 16.30 3.99 11.19
C ILE A 102 17.25 3.58 12.31
N LEU A 103 17.91 4.55 12.92
CA LEU A 103 18.58 4.39 14.21
C LEU A 103 17.54 4.61 15.31
N VAL A 104 17.38 3.63 16.18
CA VAL A 104 16.43 3.66 17.29
C VAL A 104 17.21 3.57 18.60
N GLY A 105 16.89 4.43 19.56
CA GLY A 105 17.40 4.36 20.93
C GLY A 105 16.34 3.79 21.88
N MET A 106 16.76 2.92 22.80
CA MET A 106 15.87 2.26 23.74
C MET A 106 16.53 2.08 25.11
N ASP A 107 15.86 2.51 26.18
CA ASP A 107 16.33 2.30 27.56
C ASP A 107 16.15 0.85 28.04
N LEU A 108 16.70 0.50 29.20
CA LEU A 108 16.56 -0.85 29.78
C LEU A 108 15.13 -1.24 30.19
N ARG A 109 14.18 -0.30 30.16
CA ARG A 109 12.76 -0.55 30.44
C ARG A 109 11.96 -0.72 29.15
N GLY A 110 12.61 -0.73 27.99
CA GLY A 110 11.94 -0.80 26.69
C GLY A 110 11.30 0.53 26.26
N THR A 111 11.71 1.65 26.83
CA THR A 111 11.21 2.98 26.42
C THR A 111 12.09 3.53 25.31
N ILE A 112 11.47 3.96 24.21
CA ILE A 112 12.15 4.59 23.08
C ILE A 112 12.65 5.97 23.53
N THR A 113 13.97 6.18 23.47
CA THR A 113 14.61 7.43 23.87
C THR A 113 14.69 8.43 22.73
N GLY A 114 14.64 7.96 21.49
CA GLY A 114 14.67 8.77 20.29
C GLY A 114 14.79 7.92 19.04
N LEU A 115 14.65 8.56 17.88
CA LEU A 115 14.94 7.90 16.61
C LEU A 115 15.47 8.87 15.57
N LYS A 116 16.24 8.32 14.63
CA LYS A 116 16.75 9.07 13.49
C LYS A 116 16.65 8.24 12.22
N ILE A 117 16.13 8.85 11.16
CA ILE A 117 16.11 8.20 9.85
C ILE A 117 17.47 8.40 9.21
N LEU A 118 18.18 7.29 9.02
CA LEU A 118 19.52 7.26 8.44
C LEU A 118 19.47 7.29 6.92
N HIS A 119 18.53 6.52 6.36
CA HIS A 119 18.36 6.38 4.93
C HIS A 119 16.95 5.92 4.58
N TYR A 120 16.42 6.41 3.47
CA TYR A 120 15.20 5.88 2.88
C TYR A 120 15.21 6.13 1.39
N ILE A 121 14.64 5.18 0.66
CA ILE A 121 14.33 5.35 -0.75
C ILE A 121 12.82 5.29 -0.85
N GLU A 122 12.21 6.44 -1.09
CA GLU A 122 10.79 6.52 -1.39
C GLU A 122 10.58 7.01 -2.82
N SER A 123 9.45 6.65 -3.43
CA SER A 123 9.21 6.84 -4.87
C SER A 123 9.28 8.31 -5.27
N TYR A 124 9.21 9.19 -4.27
CA TYR A 124 9.02 10.61 -4.44
C TYR A 124 9.74 11.44 -3.36
N LYS A 125 11.07 11.60 -3.48
CA LYS A 125 11.82 12.62 -2.71
C LYS A 125 11.23 14.01 -3.01
N SER A 126 10.97 14.82 -1.97
CA SER A 126 10.25 16.12 -2.00
C SER A 126 8.74 16.09 -2.28
N ILE A 127 8.04 14.95 -2.11
CA ILE A 127 6.59 14.87 -2.35
C ILE A 127 5.88 14.16 -1.19
N ARG A 128 6.25 12.90 -0.91
CA ARG A 128 5.71 12.03 0.16
C ARG A 128 6.78 11.01 0.56
N GLY A 129 7.08 10.93 1.85
CA GLY A 129 8.24 10.24 2.43
C GLY A 129 9.27 11.20 3.05
N ASP A 130 9.34 12.44 2.58
CA ASP A 130 10.24 13.46 3.15
C ASP A 130 9.81 13.93 4.54
N PHE A 131 8.50 13.86 4.83
CA PHE A 131 7.93 14.15 6.15
C PHE A 131 8.30 13.10 7.20
N ILE A 132 8.77 11.92 6.80
CA ILE A 132 9.21 10.93 7.79
C ILE A 132 10.46 11.48 8.48
N ASN A 133 11.32 12.21 7.76
CA ASN A 133 12.46 12.93 8.32
C ASN A 133 12.13 14.36 8.81
N SER A 134 10.85 14.76 8.84
CA SER A 134 10.47 15.99 9.53
C SER A 134 10.40 15.71 11.02
N GLU A 135 10.98 16.56 11.87
CA GLU A 135 11.01 16.43 13.35
C GLU A 135 9.66 15.94 13.90
N TYR A 136 8.54 16.44 13.36
CA TYR A 136 7.20 16.02 13.76
C TYR A 136 6.92 14.50 13.80
N PHE A 137 7.42 13.70 12.85
CA PHE A 137 7.06 12.28 12.78
C PHE A 137 7.93 11.39 13.69
N PRO A 138 9.27 11.50 13.68
CA PRO A 138 10.17 10.84 14.63
C PRO A 138 9.89 11.16 16.09
N ASP A 139 9.67 12.43 16.42
CA ASP A 139 9.55 12.90 17.81
C ASP A 139 8.33 12.28 18.52
N GLN A 140 7.32 11.85 17.75
CA GLN A 140 6.15 11.18 18.32
C GLN A 140 6.46 9.83 18.96
N PHE A 141 7.59 9.20 18.62
CA PHE A 141 7.98 7.92 19.20
C PHE A 141 8.79 8.08 20.50
N GLU A 142 9.26 9.29 20.82
CA GLU A 142 9.99 9.54 22.06
C GLU A 142 9.11 9.24 23.28
N ASN A 143 9.70 8.61 24.29
CA ASN A 143 9.07 8.19 25.54
C ASN A 143 7.96 7.13 25.39
N LYS A 144 7.74 6.57 24.19
CA LYS A 144 6.82 5.44 24.02
C LYS A 144 7.48 4.14 24.47
N ASN A 145 6.73 3.27 25.12
CA ASN A 145 7.23 1.97 25.56
C ASN A 145 6.90 0.88 24.52
N ILE A 146 7.82 -0.05 24.27
CA ILE A 146 7.67 -1.16 23.30
C ILE A 146 6.62 -2.21 23.69
N VAL A 147 6.21 -2.24 24.97
CA VAL A 147 5.05 -3.01 25.45
C VAL A 147 3.77 -2.43 24.85
N GLU A 148 3.70 -1.10 24.74
CA GLU A 148 2.56 -0.39 24.17
C GLU A 148 2.53 -0.49 22.63
N GLY A 149 1.36 -0.24 22.04
CA GLY A 149 1.23 -0.18 20.59
C GLY A 149 1.88 1.07 19.99
N PHE A 150 2.49 0.95 18.80
CA PHE A 150 2.91 2.09 17.96
C PHE A 150 1.96 2.22 16.75
N ARG A 151 0.68 2.51 17.00
CA ARG A 151 -0.33 2.53 15.94
C ARG A 151 -0.45 3.88 15.28
N ILE A 152 -0.46 3.84 13.95
CA ILE A 152 -0.74 5.00 13.11
C ILE A 152 -2.23 5.42 13.26
N GLY A 153 -2.47 6.62 13.79
CA GLY A 153 -3.78 7.22 14.03
C GLY A 153 -4.36 7.01 15.44
N ARG A 154 -3.61 6.34 16.34
CA ARG A 154 -3.94 6.23 17.77
C ARG A 154 -2.77 6.70 18.62
N ASP A 155 -1.62 6.03 18.47
CA ASP A 155 -0.43 6.30 19.28
C ASP A 155 0.51 7.27 18.57
N VAL A 156 0.53 7.25 17.23
CA VAL A 156 1.37 8.10 16.36
C VAL A 156 0.53 8.61 15.20
N ASP A 157 0.56 9.89 14.91
CA ASP A 157 -0.05 10.49 13.73
C ASP A 157 0.62 10.01 12.44
N GLY A 158 -0.18 9.44 11.54
CA GLY A 158 0.29 9.05 10.22
C GLY A 158 0.49 10.23 9.28
N ILE A 159 1.42 10.09 8.34
CA ILE A 159 1.60 11.10 7.30
C ILE A 159 0.52 10.91 6.24
N SER A 160 -0.31 11.94 6.06
CA SER A 160 -1.39 11.96 5.07
C SER A 160 -0.90 11.52 3.69
N ARG A 161 -1.51 10.44 3.18
CA ARG A 161 -1.24 9.84 1.87
C ARG A 161 0.18 9.26 1.69
N ALA A 162 0.89 9.00 2.78
CA ALA A 162 2.09 8.17 2.87
C ALA A 162 1.85 7.00 3.84
N THR A 163 0.66 6.38 3.74
CA THR A 163 0.18 5.34 4.66
C THR A 163 1.13 4.14 4.69
N ILE A 164 1.51 3.60 3.52
CA ILE A 164 2.41 2.43 3.43
C ILE A 164 3.73 2.71 4.15
N THR A 165 4.37 3.85 3.88
CA THR A 165 5.64 4.18 4.50
C THR A 165 5.52 4.50 6.00
N SER A 166 4.46 5.21 6.43
CA SER A 166 4.23 5.48 7.86
C SER A 166 4.02 4.18 8.64
N TRP A 167 3.32 3.21 8.04
CA TRP A 167 3.14 1.88 8.60
C TRP A 167 4.42 1.05 8.62
N ALA A 168 5.19 1.05 7.53
CA ALA A 168 6.47 0.35 7.45
C ALA A 168 7.46 0.86 8.51
N VAL A 169 7.54 2.18 8.70
CA VAL A 169 8.38 2.80 9.74
C VAL A 169 7.92 2.41 11.14
N SER A 170 6.62 2.56 11.44
CA SER A 170 6.10 2.24 12.77
C SER A 170 6.26 0.75 13.12
N ARG A 171 5.95 -0.14 12.17
CA ARG A 171 6.18 -1.59 12.31
C ARG A 171 7.67 -1.92 12.42
N GLY A 172 8.52 -1.25 11.64
CA GLY A 172 9.95 -1.49 11.62
C GLY A 172 10.59 -1.17 12.96
N ILE A 173 10.27 0.00 13.52
CA ILE A 173 10.69 0.41 14.87
C ILE A 173 10.20 -0.61 15.90
N ARG A 174 8.91 -0.95 15.89
CA ARG A 174 8.32 -1.89 16.85
C ARG A 174 8.99 -3.26 16.80
N ASN A 175 9.08 -3.85 15.60
CA ASN A 175 9.60 -5.20 15.42
C ASN A 175 11.10 -5.27 15.75
N ALA A 176 11.88 -4.27 15.34
CA ALA A 176 13.30 -4.17 15.67
C ALA A 176 13.53 -4.02 17.18
N ALA A 177 12.78 -3.11 17.83
CA ALA A 177 12.92 -2.86 19.26
C ALA A 177 12.56 -4.09 20.11
N ARG A 178 11.50 -4.80 19.74
CA ARG A 178 11.11 -6.04 20.43
C ARG A 178 12.16 -7.13 20.34
N ARG A 179 12.79 -7.31 19.17
CA ARG A 179 13.87 -8.30 19.01
C ARG A 179 15.12 -7.97 19.81
N VAL A 180 15.47 -6.69 19.88
CA VAL A 180 16.57 -6.25 20.75
C VAL A 180 16.20 -6.46 22.21
N ALA A 181 14.96 -6.18 22.59
CA ALA A 181 14.48 -6.42 23.95
C ALA A 181 14.48 -7.91 24.31
N GLU A 182 14.02 -8.79 23.41
CA GLU A 182 14.05 -10.24 23.59
C GLU A 182 15.47 -10.77 23.82
N ALA A 183 16.47 -10.24 23.10
CA ALA A 183 17.85 -10.71 23.18
C ALA A 183 18.68 -10.07 24.31
N TYR A 184 18.36 -8.84 24.73
CA TYR A 184 19.22 -8.06 25.64
C TYR A 184 18.52 -7.58 26.91
N LEU A 185 17.21 -7.76 27.01
CA LEU A 185 16.40 -7.39 28.17
C LEU A 185 15.70 -8.62 28.79
N GLU A 186 16.38 -9.77 28.83
CA GLU A 186 15.85 -11.05 29.36
C GLU A 186 15.31 -10.95 30.79
N ASP A 187 15.90 -10.09 31.63
CA ASP A 187 15.46 -9.84 33.02
C ASP A 187 14.46 -8.66 33.16
N SER A 188 13.95 -8.14 32.05
CA SER A 188 13.07 -6.96 32.06
C SER A 188 11.60 -7.31 32.16
N GLU A 189 10.84 -6.35 32.71
CA GLU A 189 9.38 -6.37 32.76
C GLU A 189 8.76 -6.64 31.37
N PHE A 190 9.41 -6.20 30.28
CA PHE A 190 8.97 -6.43 28.90
C PHE A 190 8.88 -7.91 28.51
N VAL A 191 9.91 -8.73 28.75
CA VAL A 191 9.88 -10.14 28.33
C VAL A 191 8.76 -10.88 29.08
N SER A 192 8.61 -10.59 30.37
CA SER A 192 7.54 -11.17 31.20
C SER A 192 6.13 -10.77 30.74
N LEU A 193 5.92 -9.52 30.33
CA LEU A 193 4.63 -9.02 29.88
C LEU A 193 4.29 -9.49 28.46
N THR A 194 5.25 -9.46 27.54
CA THR A 194 5.02 -9.85 26.14
C THR A 194 4.76 -11.35 26.01
N SER A 195 5.44 -12.18 26.81
CA SER A 195 5.12 -13.61 26.92
C SER A 195 3.75 -13.82 27.57
N ALA A 196 3.39 -13.04 28.59
CA ALA A 196 2.11 -13.17 29.28
C ALA A 196 0.93 -12.77 28.39
N ASP A 197 1.04 -11.68 27.62
CA ASP A 197 -0.01 -11.22 26.70
C ASP A 197 -0.25 -12.21 25.57
N ALA A 198 0.83 -12.73 24.95
CA ALA A 198 0.73 -13.72 23.89
C ALA A 198 0.06 -15.02 24.39
N VAL A 199 0.45 -15.50 25.58
CA VAL A 199 -0.15 -16.69 26.18
C VAL A 199 -1.61 -16.43 26.59
N ALA A 200 -1.92 -15.28 27.18
CA ALA A 200 -3.29 -14.90 27.53
C ALA A 200 -4.21 -14.83 26.31
N LEU A 201 -3.74 -14.23 25.22
CA LEU A 201 -4.48 -14.19 23.97
C LEU A 201 -4.66 -15.58 23.36
N GLN A 202 -3.66 -16.46 23.48
CA GLN A 202 -3.79 -17.85 23.04
C GLN A 202 -4.84 -18.63 23.84
N VAL A 203 -4.89 -18.45 25.16
CA VAL A 203 -5.92 -19.04 26.03
C VAL A 203 -7.31 -18.58 25.63
N LEU A 204 -7.49 -17.27 25.39
CA LEU A 204 -8.76 -16.73 24.92
C LEU A 204 -9.09 -17.16 23.49
N ALA A 205 -8.09 -17.30 22.61
CA ALA A 205 -8.29 -17.76 21.24
C ALA A 205 -8.76 -19.21 21.16
N ALA A 206 -8.34 -20.06 22.10
CA ALA A 206 -8.79 -21.45 22.21
C ALA A 206 -10.26 -21.58 22.64
N GLN A 207 -10.83 -20.56 23.29
CA GLN A 207 -12.21 -20.57 23.78
C GLN A 207 -13.22 -20.35 22.64
N THR A 208 -14.36 -21.03 22.71
CA THR A 208 -15.53 -20.77 21.87
C THR A 208 -16.31 -19.56 22.39
N TRP A 209 -17.22 -19.01 21.57
CA TRP A 209 -18.11 -17.93 22.01
C TRP A 209 -18.96 -18.33 23.21
N ASP A 210 -19.37 -19.61 23.28
CA ASP A 210 -20.15 -20.13 24.39
C ASP A 210 -19.30 -20.23 25.67
N ASP A 211 -18.04 -20.65 25.57
CA ASP A 211 -17.09 -20.63 26.70
C ASP A 211 -16.86 -19.19 27.22
N MET A 212 -16.83 -18.21 26.32
CA MET A 212 -16.71 -16.78 26.68
C MET A 212 -17.96 -16.24 27.37
N ILE A 213 -19.14 -16.82 27.12
CA ILE A 213 -20.35 -16.52 27.89
C ILE A 213 -20.25 -17.13 29.29
N GLU A 214 -19.79 -18.38 29.39
CA GLU A 214 -19.66 -19.09 30.67
C GLU A 214 -18.65 -18.43 31.62
N ASN A 215 -17.55 -17.89 31.08
CA ASN A 215 -16.53 -17.20 31.88
C ASN A 215 -16.80 -15.71 32.11
N GLY A 216 -17.90 -15.18 31.57
CA GLY A 216 -18.34 -13.80 31.77
C GLY A 216 -17.63 -12.74 30.93
N LEU A 217 -16.75 -13.12 29.97
CA LEU A 217 -16.21 -12.19 28.98
C LEU A 217 -17.33 -11.62 28.10
N VAL A 218 -18.26 -12.47 27.68
CA VAL A 218 -19.45 -12.08 26.93
C VAL A 218 -20.67 -12.14 27.85
N VAL A 219 -21.37 -11.02 27.99
CA VAL A 219 -22.64 -10.95 28.72
C VAL A 219 -23.78 -10.71 27.72
N ASN A 220 -24.61 -11.73 27.53
CA ASN A 220 -25.84 -11.61 26.75
C ASN A 220 -26.95 -11.01 27.62
N TRP A 221 -27.52 -9.91 27.15
CA TRP A 221 -28.50 -9.14 27.87
C TRP A 221 -29.76 -8.91 27.02
N THR A 222 -30.86 -9.52 27.44
CA THR A 222 -32.16 -9.39 26.79
C THR A 222 -32.99 -8.29 27.44
N ILE A 223 -33.36 -7.28 26.63
CA ILE A 223 -34.18 -6.15 27.02
C ILE A 223 -35.56 -6.30 26.40
N ILE A 224 -36.57 -6.53 27.23
CA ILE A 224 -37.97 -6.62 26.81
C ILE A 224 -38.51 -5.20 26.61
N GLN A 225 -38.98 -4.89 25.42
CA GLN A 225 -39.59 -3.61 25.09
C GLN A 225 -41.04 -3.52 25.60
N PRO A 226 -41.61 -2.31 25.73
CA PRO A 226 -43.00 -2.14 26.17
C PRO A 226 -44.05 -2.83 25.31
N ASP A 227 -43.74 -3.15 24.04
CA ASP A 227 -44.62 -3.86 23.12
C ASP A 227 -44.40 -5.38 23.08
N GLY A 228 -43.55 -5.90 23.98
CA GLY A 228 -43.22 -7.33 24.09
C GLY A 228 -42.16 -7.84 23.11
N THR A 229 -41.61 -6.98 22.25
CA THR A 229 -40.46 -7.35 21.40
C THR A 229 -39.15 -7.33 22.18
N GLU A 230 -38.14 -8.06 21.70
CA GLU A 230 -36.86 -8.23 22.41
C GLU A 230 -35.72 -7.53 21.67
N LEU A 231 -34.96 -6.72 22.40
CA LEU A 231 -33.64 -6.22 22.00
C LEU A 231 -32.60 -7.04 22.74
N GLN A 232 -31.71 -7.70 22.00
CA GLN A 232 -30.64 -8.53 22.58
C GLN A 232 -29.31 -7.83 22.38
N LEU A 233 -28.59 -7.60 23.48
CA LEU A 233 -27.26 -6.99 23.46
C LEU A 233 -26.22 -8.01 23.95
N ALA A 234 -25.16 -8.20 23.18
CA ALA A 234 -23.97 -8.95 23.59
C ALA A 234 -22.87 -7.97 23.98
N LEU A 235 -22.44 -8.01 25.24
CA LEU A 235 -21.47 -7.07 25.81
C LEU A 235 -20.15 -7.79 26.04
N ALA A 236 -19.04 -7.25 25.52
CA ALA A 236 -17.72 -7.83 25.75
C ALA A 236 -16.63 -6.76 25.85
N PHE A 237 -15.74 -6.89 26.82
CA PHE A 237 -14.61 -5.99 26.97
C PHE A 237 -13.60 -6.20 25.84
N MET A 238 -13.16 -5.11 25.22
CA MET A 238 -12.25 -5.11 24.08
C MET A 238 -11.23 -3.96 24.17
N GLY A 239 -10.85 -3.60 25.40
CA GLY A 239 -9.87 -2.56 25.70
C GLY A 239 -8.41 -2.92 25.39
N HIS A 240 -8.14 -4.16 24.97
CA HIS A 240 -6.84 -4.59 24.48
C HIS A 240 -6.91 -4.97 23.00
N ASP A 241 -5.82 -4.73 22.30
CA ASP A 241 -5.67 -4.87 20.86
C ASP A 241 -5.96 -6.28 20.36
N GLY A 242 -5.20 -7.26 20.84
CA GLY A 242 -5.42 -8.65 20.47
C GLY A 242 -6.78 -9.18 20.92
N LEU A 243 -7.38 -8.61 21.97
CA LEU A 243 -8.70 -9.01 22.44
C LEU A 243 -9.79 -8.51 21.49
N GLY A 244 -9.69 -7.25 21.04
CA GLY A 244 -10.59 -6.69 20.06
C GLY A 244 -10.51 -7.39 18.70
N GLU A 245 -9.30 -7.62 18.20
CA GLU A 245 -9.07 -8.37 16.97
C GLU A 245 -9.61 -9.80 17.06
N LEU A 246 -9.44 -10.46 18.21
CA LEU A 246 -10.03 -11.77 18.46
C LEU A 246 -11.57 -11.74 18.43
N LEU A 247 -12.18 -10.74 19.05
CA LEU A 247 -13.64 -10.66 19.18
C LEU A 247 -14.34 -10.31 17.88
N VAL A 248 -13.85 -9.30 17.13
CA VAL A 248 -14.56 -8.73 15.97
C VAL A 248 -13.81 -8.83 14.65
N GLY A 249 -12.58 -9.36 14.66
CA GLY A 249 -11.68 -9.36 13.50
C GLY A 249 -10.82 -8.11 13.43
N ASP A 250 -9.65 -8.24 12.80
CA ASP A 250 -8.63 -7.20 12.68
C ASP A 250 -9.11 -5.95 11.92
N VAL A 251 -9.82 -6.14 10.81
CA VAL A 251 -10.31 -5.04 9.96
C VAL A 251 -11.39 -4.21 10.68
N ASP A 252 -12.38 -4.88 11.25
CA ASP A 252 -13.50 -4.25 11.93
C ASP A 252 -13.05 -3.60 13.24
N TYR A 253 -12.15 -4.25 13.99
CA TYR A 253 -11.51 -3.65 15.15
C TYR A 253 -10.71 -2.41 14.78
N SER A 254 -9.82 -2.50 13.79
CA SER A 254 -8.98 -1.37 13.35
C SER A 254 -9.82 -0.17 12.88
N ARG A 255 -10.94 -0.42 12.21
CA ARG A 255 -11.88 0.66 11.81
C ARG A 255 -12.54 1.29 13.02
N ALA A 256 -13.07 0.48 13.95
CA ALA A 256 -13.71 0.97 15.17
C ALA A 256 -12.73 1.78 16.04
N ASP A 257 -11.52 1.26 16.24
CA ASP A 257 -10.44 1.88 17.02
C ASP A 257 -10.03 3.23 16.41
N ARG A 258 -9.84 3.29 15.10
CA ARG A 258 -9.55 4.55 14.37
C ARG A 258 -10.68 5.58 14.49
N GLU A 259 -11.93 5.15 14.36
CA GLU A 259 -13.09 6.04 14.49
C GLU A 259 -13.27 6.53 15.93
N ALA A 260 -12.97 5.69 16.92
CA ALA A 260 -13.02 6.03 18.34
C ALA A 260 -11.92 7.03 18.71
N SER A 261 -10.68 6.76 18.31
CA SER A 261 -9.51 7.61 18.55
C SER A 261 -9.66 9.00 17.91
N ALA A 262 -10.34 9.08 16.75
CA ALA A 262 -10.64 10.36 16.11
C ALA A 262 -11.71 11.20 16.86
N ARG A 263 -12.46 10.59 17.80
CA ARG A 263 -13.60 11.23 18.50
C ARG A 263 -13.32 11.51 19.97
N VAL A 264 -12.50 10.69 20.62
CA VAL A 264 -12.15 10.76 22.04
C VAL A 264 -10.71 10.33 22.21
N SER A 265 -9.96 11.05 23.04
CA SER A 265 -8.53 10.80 23.29
C SER A 265 -8.26 9.58 24.15
N ASP A 266 -9.17 9.25 25.06
CA ASP A 266 -8.96 8.24 26.10
C ASP A 266 -10.24 7.44 26.39
N GLY A 267 -10.05 6.18 26.76
CA GLY A 267 -11.10 5.27 27.24
C GLY A 267 -11.01 3.87 26.65
N ASN A 268 -11.35 2.86 27.46
CA ASN A 268 -11.41 1.47 27.01
C ASN A 268 -12.68 1.20 26.20
N MET A 269 -12.58 0.35 25.20
CA MET A 269 -13.74 -0.05 24.39
C MET A 269 -14.48 -1.24 25.01
N LEU A 270 -15.80 -1.15 25.03
CA LEU A 270 -16.70 -2.26 25.28
C LEU A 270 -17.53 -2.53 24.01
N LEU A 271 -17.45 -3.76 23.51
CA LEU A 271 -18.24 -4.26 22.41
C LEU A 271 -19.72 -4.28 22.79
N VAL A 272 -20.57 -3.87 21.85
CA VAL A 272 -22.02 -3.91 21.92
C VAL A 272 -22.54 -4.57 20.64
N GLY A 273 -22.67 -5.89 20.67
CA GLY A 273 -23.35 -6.67 19.64
C GLY A 273 -24.87 -6.50 19.77
N ILE A 274 -25.56 -6.25 18.67
CA ILE A 274 -26.98 -5.88 18.63
C ILE A 274 -27.74 -6.90 17.79
N ASP A 275 -28.73 -7.54 18.40
CA ASP A 275 -29.66 -8.46 17.74
C ASP A 275 -31.07 -8.38 18.36
N GLY A 276 -31.96 -9.28 17.97
CA GLY A 276 -33.33 -9.39 18.43
C GLY A 276 -34.37 -8.96 17.38
N ASN A 277 -35.63 -8.95 17.78
CA ASN A 277 -36.79 -8.62 16.95
C ASN A 277 -37.48 -7.32 17.38
N SER A 278 -36.77 -6.47 18.10
CA SER A 278 -37.28 -5.21 18.65
C SER A 278 -37.95 -4.34 17.58
N SER A 279 -39.17 -3.86 17.88
CA SER A 279 -39.88 -2.90 17.00
C SER A 279 -39.27 -1.50 17.03
N GLN A 280 -38.55 -1.16 18.11
CA GLN A 280 -37.80 0.08 18.23
C GLN A 280 -36.33 -0.19 17.91
N PRO A 281 -35.74 0.48 16.91
CA PRO A 281 -34.33 0.28 16.60
C PRO A 281 -33.47 0.71 17.80
N PHE A 282 -32.37 -0.02 18.01
CA PHE A 282 -31.35 0.34 18.98
C PHE A 282 -30.91 1.80 18.79
N ARG A 283 -30.79 2.54 19.89
CA ARG A 283 -30.28 3.91 19.90
C ARG A 283 -29.22 4.05 20.98
N GLN A 284 -28.01 4.39 20.58
CA GLN A 284 -26.87 4.57 21.49
C GLN A 284 -27.11 5.65 22.56
N GLU A 285 -27.92 6.69 22.29
CA GLU A 285 -28.19 7.76 23.27
C GLU A 285 -29.04 7.29 24.45
N ARG A 286 -29.53 6.04 24.42
CA ARG A 286 -30.25 5.41 25.52
C ARG A 286 -29.33 4.60 26.44
N LEU A 287 -28.05 4.45 26.09
CA LEU A 287 -27.05 3.79 26.93
C LEU A 287 -26.42 4.75 27.94
N ALA A 288 -26.18 4.25 29.13
CA ALA A 288 -25.33 4.87 30.13
C ALA A 288 -24.59 3.79 30.93
N VAL A 289 -23.45 4.14 31.50
CA VAL A 289 -22.73 3.30 32.46
C VAL A 289 -22.85 3.95 33.83
N GLN A 290 -23.17 3.17 34.86
CA GLN A 290 -23.24 3.63 36.24
C GLN A 290 -22.19 2.90 37.08
N GLN A 291 -21.46 3.66 37.89
CA GLN A 291 -20.55 3.10 38.89
C GLN A 291 -20.66 3.91 40.19
N GLY A 292 -21.13 3.26 41.25
CA GLY A 292 -21.53 3.93 42.49
C GLY A 292 -22.67 4.93 42.24
N ASP A 293 -22.51 6.16 42.72
CA ASP A 293 -23.49 7.24 42.54
C ASP A 293 -23.34 8.02 41.22
N SER A 294 -22.30 7.71 40.42
CA SER A 294 -22.00 8.41 39.17
C SER A 294 -22.61 7.70 37.97
N VAL A 295 -23.27 8.46 37.09
CA VAL A 295 -23.87 7.98 35.84
C VAL A 295 -23.21 8.67 34.66
N PHE A 296 -22.63 7.88 33.76
CA PHE A 296 -21.88 8.29 32.58
C PHE A 296 -22.72 7.98 31.31
N PRO A 297 -23.41 8.97 30.72
CA PRO A 297 -24.18 8.75 29.49
C PRO A 297 -23.25 8.49 28.30
N ILE A 298 -23.62 7.56 27.42
CA ILE A 298 -22.87 7.29 26.19
C ILE A 298 -23.27 8.31 25.12
N GLU A 299 -22.50 9.39 25.06
CA GLU A 299 -22.64 10.42 24.03
C GLU A 299 -22.34 9.86 22.63
N ARG A 300 -22.87 10.50 21.58
CA ARG A 300 -22.64 10.08 20.19
C ARG A 300 -21.16 9.94 19.82
N ARG A 301 -20.27 10.77 20.40
CA ARG A 301 -18.83 10.71 20.15
C ARG A 301 -18.15 9.50 20.80
N ARG A 302 -18.73 8.91 21.85
CA ARG A 302 -18.22 7.75 22.58
C ARG A 302 -18.85 6.43 22.10
N PHE A 303 -19.52 6.42 20.95
CA PHE A 303 -20.02 5.20 20.33
C PHE A 303 -19.60 5.16 18.87
N VAL A 304 -19.02 4.03 18.44
CA VAL A 304 -18.53 3.82 17.08
C VAL A 304 -19.11 2.56 16.47
N TYR A 305 -19.23 2.56 15.15
CA TYR A 305 -19.72 1.40 14.42
C TYR A 305 -18.56 0.42 14.18
N VAL A 306 -18.72 -0.83 14.64
CA VAL A 306 -17.70 -1.86 14.48
C VAL A 306 -17.88 -2.60 13.17
N GLY A 307 -19.08 -3.06 12.86
CA GLY A 307 -19.33 -3.85 11.64
C GLY A 307 -20.64 -4.63 11.70
N SER A 308 -20.84 -5.52 10.74
CA SER A 308 -22.00 -6.41 10.68
C SER A 308 -21.77 -7.76 11.38
N ALA A 309 -20.68 -7.88 12.16
CA ALA A 309 -20.25 -9.14 12.77
C ALA A 309 -20.00 -10.26 11.74
N ASP A 310 -19.24 -9.95 10.70
CA ASP A 310 -18.88 -10.91 9.64
C ASP A 310 -17.62 -11.76 9.99
N TYR A 311 -16.82 -11.31 10.96
CA TYR A 311 -15.52 -11.88 11.33
C TYR A 311 -15.33 -11.91 12.86
N GLY A 312 -14.25 -12.58 13.32
CA GLY A 312 -13.92 -12.73 14.74
C GLY A 312 -14.81 -13.74 15.46
N LYS A 313 -14.69 -13.80 16.80
CA LYS A 313 -15.51 -14.70 17.64
C LYS A 313 -17.00 -14.33 17.62
N ILE A 314 -17.34 -13.07 17.31
CA ILE A 314 -18.72 -12.58 17.19
C ILE A 314 -19.40 -12.96 15.86
N ALA A 315 -18.67 -13.56 14.92
CA ALA A 315 -19.19 -13.89 13.59
C ALA A 315 -20.51 -14.68 13.65
N ASP A 316 -21.51 -14.24 12.87
CA ASP A 316 -22.86 -14.84 12.80
C ASP A 316 -23.64 -14.88 14.14
N ARG A 317 -23.19 -14.16 15.18
CA ARG A 317 -23.85 -14.14 16.51
C ARG A 317 -24.78 -12.96 16.71
N VAL A 318 -24.58 -11.87 15.99
CA VAL A 318 -25.41 -10.65 16.06
C VAL A 318 -25.61 -10.07 14.67
N ARG A 319 -26.57 -9.15 14.50
CA ARG A 319 -26.82 -8.49 13.19
C ARG A 319 -25.88 -7.33 12.93
N PHE A 320 -25.53 -6.58 13.98
CA PHE A 320 -24.66 -5.42 13.92
C PHE A 320 -23.84 -5.32 15.20
N ALA A 321 -22.63 -4.81 15.10
CA ALA A 321 -21.76 -4.55 16.23
C ALA A 321 -21.40 -3.06 16.27
N GLY A 322 -21.48 -2.47 17.46
CA GLY A 322 -20.87 -1.20 17.79
C GLY A 322 -19.93 -1.35 18.97
N ALA A 323 -19.14 -0.32 19.27
CA ALA A 323 -18.32 -0.27 20.46
C ALA A 323 -18.59 1.05 21.18
N MET A 324 -18.76 0.98 22.50
CA MET A 324 -18.79 2.17 23.35
C MET A 324 -17.42 2.39 23.99
N VAL A 325 -16.95 3.63 23.94
CA VAL A 325 -15.72 4.07 24.59
C VAL A 325 -16.08 4.51 26.00
N LEU A 326 -15.67 3.73 26.99
CA LEU A 326 -15.91 4.01 28.40
C LEU A 326 -15.26 5.33 28.80
N ASP A 327 -15.89 6.07 29.70
CA ASP A 327 -15.28 7.26 30.28
C ASP A 327 -14.08 6.87 31.15
N PRO A 328 -12.91 7.54 31.04
CA PRO A 328 -11.72 7.18 31.81
C PRO A 328 -11.90 7.29 33.33
N ALA A 329 -12.95 7.96 33.82
CA ALA A 329 -13.30 7.97 35.24
C ALA A 329 -13.91 6.63 35.74
N ILE A 330 -14.30 5.73 34.83
CA ILE A 330 -14.84 4.41 35.17
C ILE A 330 -13.68 3.47 35.52
N ASP A 331 -13.71 2.95 36.74
CA ASP A 331 -12.72 1.99 37.22
C ASP A 331 -13.06 0.57 36.71
N ILE A 332 -12.35 0.11 35.68
CA ILE A 332 -12.56 -1.20 35.06
C ILE A 332 -12.21 -2.39 35.98
N THR A 333 -11.50 -2.15 37.09
CA THR A 333 -11.17 -3.23 38.05
C THR A 333 -12.34 -3.55 38.98
N LYS A 334 -13.43 -2.79 38.90
CA LYS A 334 -14.66 -2.95 39.69
C LYS A 334 -15.86 -3.20 38.78
N PRO A 335 -16.89 -3.90 39.27
CA PRO A 335 -18.14 -4.03 38.52
C PRO A 335 -18.75 -2.66 38.23
N PHE A 336 -19.39 -2.53 37.06
CA PHE A 336 -20.18 -1.37 36.67
C PHE A 336 -21.46 -1.81 35.98
N ASP A 337 -22.52 -1.00 36.13
CA ASP A 337 -23.83 -1.29 35.58
C ASP A 337 -24.00 -0.61 34.23
N ILE A 338 -24.50 -1.35 33.25
CA ILE A 338 -24.86 -0.83 31.93
C ILE A 338 -26.37 -0.66 31.92
N LEU A 339 -26.80 0.57 31.68
CA LEU A 339 -28.20 1.01 31.70
C LEU A 339 -28.69 1.23 30.27
N TYR A 340 -29.92 0.82 29.98
CA TYR A 340 -30.61 1.13 28.73
C TYR A 340 -32.00 1.66 29.00
N ASN A 341 -32.27 2.88 28.54
CA ASN A 341 -33.57 3.52 28.71
C ASN A 341 -34.59 2.98 27.69
N THR A 342 -35.58 2.23 28.17
CA THR A 342 -36.68 1.70 27.32
C THR A 342 -37.86 2.67 27.17
N GLY A 343 -37.78 3.86 27.77
CA GLY A 343 -38.81 4.91 27.74
C GLY A 343 -38.95 5.64 26.40
N GLY A 344 -40.18 6.04 26.09
CA GLY A 344 -40.58 6.63 24.81
C GLY A 344 -40.13 8.08 24.57
N ARG A 345 -39.65 8.82 25.59
CA ARG A 345 -39.19 10.21 25.46
C ARG A 345 -38.04 10.54 26.41
N VAL A 346 -37.12 11.40 25.96
CA VAL A 346 -36.04 11.99 26.78
C VAL A 346 -36.69 12.78 27.93
N GLY A 347 -36.47 12.35 29.18
CA GLY A 347 -36.97 13.03 30.39
C GLY A 347 -38.22 12.44 31.04
N GLU A 348 -38.83 11.37 30.48
CA GLU A 348 -39.83 10.57 31.19
C GLU A 348 -39.16 9.35 31.82
N PHE A 349 -39.45 9.05 33.10
CA PHE A 349 -39.01 7.82 33.77
C PHE A 349 -39.70 6.61 33.11
N GLY A 350 -39.13 6.13 32.00
CA GLY A 350 -39.40 4.79 31.51
C GLY A 350 -38.76 3.73 32.42
N SER A 351 -39.06 2.46 32.16
CA SER A 351 -38.31 1.36 32.73
C SER A 351 -36.85 1.44 32.27
N ILE A 352 -35.92 1.54 33.22
CA ILE A 352 -34.49 1.38 32.94
C ILE A 352 -34.21 -0.11 33.03
N ALA A 353 -33.79 -0.71 31.92
CA ALA A 353 -33.20 -2.03 31.96
C ALA A 353 -31.74 -1.85 32.39
N GLN A 354 -31.24 -2.75 33.24
CA GLN A 354 -29.83 -2.74 33.66
C GLN A 354 -29.23 -4.14 33.66
N THR A 355 -27.92 -4.21 33.45
CA THR A 355 -27.10 -5.41 33.65
C THR A 355 -25.76 -5.03 34.24
N THR A 356 -25.19 -5.87 35.09
CA THR A 356 -23.86 -5.63 35.69
C THR A 356 -22.80 -6.30 34.82
N TYR A 357 -21.76 -5.56 34.48
CA TYR A 357 -20.60 -6.09 33.76
C TYR A 357 -19.35 -6.01 34.64
N THR A 358 -18.57 -7.09 34.65
CA THR A 358 -17.27 -7.16 35.35
C THR A 358 -16.25 -7.65 34.35
N VAL A 359 -15.13 -6.93 34.20
CA VAL A 359 -14.06 -7.35 33.29
C VAL A 359 -13.40 -8.61 33.87
N PRO A 360 -13.36 -9.75 33.14
CA PRO A 360 -12.70 -10.96 33.64
C PRO A 360 -11.19 -10.77 33.79
N THR A 361 -10.56 -11.63 34.60
CA THR A 361 -9.15 -11.49 35.02
C THR A 361 -8.15 -11.39 33.87
N ILE A 362 -8.26 -12.25 32.85
CA ILE A 362 -7.33 -12.25 31.71
C ILE A 362 -7.49 -10.96 30.86
N PRO A 363 -8.70 -10.60 30.36
CA PRO A 363 -8.96 -9.30 29.73
C PRO A 363 -8.53 -8.09 30.57
N LEU A 364 -8.72 -8.14 31.89
CA LEU A 364 -8.33 -7.06 32.80
C LEU A 364 -6.81 -6.93 32.91
N ALA A 365 -6.09 -8.05 33.02
CA ALA A 365 -4.63 -8.07 33.04
C ALA A 365 -4.05 -7.50 31.72
N LEU A 366 -4.60 -7.95 30.58
CA LEU A 366 -4.25 -7.42 29.25
C LEU A 366 -4.52 -5.90 29.15
N ALA A 367 -5.62 -5.40 29.71
CA ALA A 367 -5.96 -3.98 29.69
C ALA A 367 -5.03 -3.12 30.56
N LEU A 368 -4.54 -3.68 31.67
CA LEU A 368 -3.69 -3.00 32.64
C LEU A 368 -2.19 -3.19 32.36
N GLY A 369 -1.83 -3.98 31.33
CA GLY A 369 -0.45 -4.38 31.08
C GLY A 369 0.16 -5.12 32.27
N GLN A 370 -0.63 -5.96 32.95
CA GLN A 370 -0.20 -6.71 34.12
C GLN A 370 0.05 -8.18 33.77
N PRO A 371 1.02 -8.84 34.43
CA PRO A 371 1.28 -10.25 34.21
C PRO A 371 0.05 -11.08 34.62
N VAL A 372 -0.33 -12.01 33.76
CA VAL A 372 -1.47 -12.91 33.99
C VAL A 372 -1.07 -13.93 35.06
N PRO A 373 -1.92 -14.20 36.08
CA PRO A 373 -1.62 -15.18 37.12
C PRO A 373 -1.24 -16.54 36.51
N PRO A 374 -0.11 -17.16 36.94
CA PRO A 374 0.37 -18.42 36.38
C PRO A 374 -0.65 -19.56 36.45
N GLU A 375 -1.56 -19.53 37.42
CA GLU A 375 -2.61 -20.55 37.60
C GLU A 375 -3.66 -20.55 36.47
N LEU A 376 -3.72 -19.49 35.66
CA LEU A 376 -4.65 -19.34 34.52
C LEU A 376 -3.99 -19.63 33.17
N LEU A 377 -2.68 -19.90 33.15
CA LEU A 377 -1.93 -20.24 31.95
C LEU A 377 -1.80 -21.78 31.86
N PRO A 378 -1.97 -22.40 30.68
CA PRO A 378 -1.67 -23.82 30.51
C PRO A 378 -0.20 -24.09 30.82
N GLU A 379 0.14 -25.28 31.33
CA GLU A 379 1.54 -25.71 31.48
C GLU A 379 2.21 -25.69 30.09
N ILE A 380 3.10 -24.73 29.86
CA ILE A 380 3.82 -24.57 28.59
C ILE A 380 5.01 -25.52 28.61
N ASP A 381 5.01 -26.48 27.68
CA ASP A 381 6.20 -27.22 27.28
C ASP A 381 7.10 -26.24 26.49
N ASP A 382 8.41 -26.25 26.79
CA ASP A 382 9.46 -25.30 26.38
C ASP A 382 9.74 -25.28 24.85
N ASP A 383 8.72 -25.06 24.03
CA ASP A 383 8.87 -24.97 22.57
C ASP A 383 8.06 -23.81 21.97
N LEU A 384 8.39 -22.59 22.41
CA LEU A 384 7.95 -21.35 21.77
C LEU A 384 8.70 -21.03 20.46
N THR A 385 9.40 -22.01 19.86
CA THR A 385 9.98 -21.88 18.51
C THR A 385 8.95 -22.07 17.39
N ALA A 386 7.67 -22.24 17.71
CA ALA A 386 6.60 -22.51 16.75
C ALA A 386 6.15 -21.30 15.88
N PHE A 387 6.69 -20.09 16.07
CA PHE A 387 6.38 -18.94 15.19
C PHE A 387 7.09 -18.96 13.82
N GLN A 388 7.71 -20.08 13.43
CA GLN A 388 8.31 -20.22 12.10
C GLN A 388 7.46 -20.91 11.04
N ASN A 389 6.22 -21.35 11.31
CA ASN A 389 5.43 -22.09 10.32
C ASN A 389 3.91 -21.81 10.31
N GLU A 390 3.45 -20.58 10.55
CA GLU A 390 2.27 -20.16 9.78
C GLU A 390 2.75 -19.94 8.35
N GLY A 391 2.31 -20.80 7.44
CA GLY A 391 2.78 -20.77 6.06
C GLY A 391 2.67 -19.35 5.51
N LEU A 392 3.76 -18.84 4.92
CA LEU A 392 3.92 -17.50 4.35
C LEU A 392 2.74 -17.01 3.47
N TYR A 393 1.90 -17.92 2.99
CA TYR A 393 0.69 -17.64 2.21
C TYR A 393 -0.56 -17.37 3.06
N ALA A 394 -0.64 -17.93 4.27
CA ALA A 394 -1.77 -17.75 5.19
C ALA A 394 -1.81 -16.32 5.72
N SER A 395 -0.68 -15.75 6.16
CA SER A 395 -0.59 -14.33 6.56
C SER A 395 -0.92 -13.38 5.41
N LEU A 396 -0.44 -13.70 4.20
CA LEU A 396 -0.66 -12.92 2.99
C LEU A 396 -2.14 -12.88 2.55
N ILE A 397 -2.91 -13.92 2.85
CA ILE A 397 -4.35 -14.04 2.57
C ILE A 397 -5.17 -13.43 3.71
N ASN A 398 -4.78 -13.69 4.96
CA ASN A 398 -5.50 -13.23 6.14
C ASN A 398 -5.40 -11.70 6.31
N ASP A 399 -4.23 -11.12 6.05
CA ASP A 399 -3.97 -9.68 6.20
C ASP A 399 -4.31 -8.86 4.93
N ALA A 400 -4.86 -9.51 3.90
CA ALA A 400 -5.10 -8.85 2.62
C ALA A 400 -6.24 -7.82 2.70
N PRO A 401 -6.07 -6.61 2.12
CA PRO A 401 -7.17 -5.67 1.97
C PRO A 401 -8.16 -6.17 0.91
N TRP A 402 -9.10 -7.02 1.32
CA TRP A 402 -10.00 -7.76 0.42
C TRP A 402 -10.86 -6.88 -0.47
N ILE A 403 -11.16 -5.64 -0.06
CA ILE A 403 -11.85 -4.66 -0.89
C ILE A 403 -10.97 -4.27 -2.08
N ASP A 404 -9.70 -3.90 -1.84
CA ASP A 404 -8.78 -3.52 -2.90
C ASP A 404 -8.47 -4.70 -3.82
N VAL A 405 -8.30 -5.89 -3.26
CA VAL A 405 -8.18 -7.14 -4.02
C VAL A 405 -9.42 -7.36 -4.89
N GLY A 406 -10.62 -7.21 -4.34
CA GLY A 406 -11.88 -7.37 -5.08
C GLY A 406 -12.04 -6.36 -6.22
N VAL A 407 -11.71 -5.08 -5.98
CA VAL A 407 -11.77 -4.02 -6.99
C VAL A 407 -10.72 -4.24 -8.09
N LEU A 408 -9.51 -4.68 -7.73
CA LEU A 408 -8.45 -5.02 -8.68
C LEU A 408 -8.83 -6.24 -9.54
N LEU A 409 -9.39 -7.29 -8.94
CA LEU A 409 -9.89 -8.47 -9.68
C LEU A 409 -11.01 -8.09 -10.66
N LEU A 410 -11.91 -7.19 -10.24
CA LEU A 410 -12.94 -6.64 -11.11
C LEU A 410 -12.31 -5.85 -12.26
N LEU A 411 -11.32 -5.00 -12.00
CA LEU A 411 -10.59 -4.28 -13.06
C LEU A 411 -9.92 -5.24 -14.05
N MET A 412 -9.24 -6.27 -13.56
CA MET A 412 -8.59 -7.31 -14.39
C MET A 412 -9.63 -8.07 -15.23
N MET A 413 -10.80 -8.37 -14.67
CA MET A 413 -11.92 -8.96 -15.41
C MET A 413 -12.40 -8.04 -16.53
N PHE A 414 -12.54 -6.74 -16.28
CA PHE A 414 -12.91 -5.75 -17.31
C PHE A 414 -11.85 -5.67 -18.42
N VAL A 415 -10.56 -5.65 -18.06
CA VAL A 415 -9.44 -5.67 -19.01
C VAL A 415 -9.51 -6.91 -19.90
N MET A 416 -9.67 -8.09 -19.30
CA MET A 416 -9.74 -9.32 -20.08
C MET A 416 -10.99 -9.39 -20.95
N THR A 417 -12.12 -8.90 -20.45
CA THR A 417 -13.36 -8.84 -21.23
C THR A 417 -13.23 -7.89 -22.42
N ALA A 418 -12.63 -6.71 -22.22
CA ALA A 418 -12.35 -5.76 -23.30
C ALA A 418 -11.43 -6.36 -24.37
N PHE A 419 -10.36 -7.03 -23.93
CA PHE A 419 -9.36 -7.66 -24.79
C PHE A 419 -9.94 -8.85 -25.59
N LEU A 420 -10.67 -9.76 -24.94
CA LEU A 420 -11.21 -10.97 -25.59
C LEU A 420 -12.39 -10.66 -26.51
N ARG A 421 -13.31 -9.78 -26.10
CA ARG A 421 -14.46 -9.39 -26.94
C ARG A 421 -14.11 -8.37 -28.03
N LYS A 422 -12.89 -7.83 -28.03
CA LYS A 422 -12.42 -6.79 -28.96
C LYS A 422 -13.38 -5.58 -29.02
N SER A 423 -14.03 -5.27 -27.90
CA SER A 423 -15.11 -4.28 -27.81
C SER A 423 -14.57 -2.89 -27.48
N VAL A 424 -14.78 -1.94 -28.39
CA VAL A 424 -14.35 -0.55 -28.21
C VAL A 424 -15.01 0.11 -27.01
N LYS A 425 -16.30 -0.17 -26.76
CA LYS A 425 -17.05 0.42 -25.65
C LYS A 425 -16.49 -0.01 -24.30
N ILE A 426 -16.30 -1.31 -24.11
CA ILE A 426 -15.76 -1.87 -22.85
C ILE A 426 -14.35 -1.34 -22.62
N ARG A 427 -13.51 -1.29 -23.68
CA ARG A 427 -12.17 -0.71 -23.59
C ARG A 427 -12.17 0.71 -23.03
N TRP A 428 -13.04 1.60 -23.51
CA TRP A 428 -13.10 2.97 -22.99
C TRP A 428 -13.56 3.04 -21.52
N VAL A 429 -14.51 2.19 -21.13
CA VAL A 429 -14.92 2.05 -19.73
C VAL A 429 -13.76 1.57 -18.87
N THR A 430 -13.03 0.54 -19.31
CA THR A 430 -11.85 0.02 -18.62
C THR A 430 -10.74 1.06 -18.51
N LEU A 431 -10.48 1.84 -19.55
CA LEU A 431 -9.48 2.92 -19.51
C LEU A 431 -9.86 4.01 -18.50
N GLY A 432 -11.14 4.38 -18.43
CA GLY A 432 -11.64 5.32 -17.44
C GLY A 432 -11.49 4.79 -16.02
N PHE A 433 -11.90 3.54 -15.80
CA PHE A 433 -11.77 2.88 -14.50
C PHE A 433 -10.30 2.76 -14.05
N THR A 434 -9.42 2.30 -14.95
CA THR A 434 -7.97 2.22 -14.72
C THR A 434 -7.39 3.58 -14.34
N LEU A 435 -7.74 4.62 -15.10
CA LEU A 435 -7.19 5.96 -14.90
C LEU A 435 -7.61 6.54 -13.54
N ILE A 436 -8.86 6.31 -13.11
CA ILE A 436 -9.37 6.82 -11.84
C ILE A 436 -8.83 6.00 -10.67
N TYR A 437 -9.01 4.67 -10.73
CA TYR A 437 -8.67 3.78 -9.62
C TYR A 437 -7.15 3.66 -9.45
N LEU A 438 -6.42 3.10 -10.42
CA LEU A 438 -4.96 2.95 -10.32
C LEU A 438 -4.21 4.28 -10.43
N GLY A 439 -4.79 5.29 -11.07
CA GLY A 439 -4.18 6.61 -11.17
C GLY A 439 -4.31 7.43 -9.89
N TRP A 440 -5.53 7.73 -9.44
CA TRP A 440 -5.76 8.70 -8.35
C TRP A 440 -6.21 8.11 -7.02
N MET A 441 -6.81 6.92 -6.98
CA MET A 441 -7.32 6.32 -5.74
C MET A 441 -6.27 5.44 -5.05
N ASP A 442 -5.81 4.41 -5.74
CA ASP A 442 -4.93 3.37 -5.20
C ASP A 442 -3.45 3.71 -5.41
N GLY A 443 -3.04 4.00 -6.64
CA GLY A 443 -1.65 4.31 -6.95
C GLY A 443 -0.71 3.09 -6.89
N GLY A 444 -1.24 1.87 -6.81
CA GLY A 444 -0.50 0.61 -6.90
C GLY A 444 -0.45 0.10 -8.34
N PHE A 445 0.52 0.56 -9.13
CA PHE A 445 0.72 0.05 -10.49
C PHE A 445 2.19 -0.28 -10.78
N VAL A 446 2.39 -1.20 -11.72
CA VAL A 446 3.74 -1.62 -12.12
C VAL A 446 4.48 -0.43 -12.73
N SER A 447 5.69 -0.19 -12.22
CA SER A 447 6.59 0.92 -12.54
C SER A 447 8.03 0.39 -12.72
N VAL A 448 8.98 1.25 -13.09
CA VAL A 448 10.39 0.88 -13.20
C VAL A 448 11.04 0.66 -11.83
N SER A 449 10.54 1.26 -10.76
CA SER A 449 11.06 0.98 -9.40
C SER A 449 10.93 -0.51 -9.07
N HIS A 450 9.83 -1.15 -9.46
CA HIS A 450 9.64 -2.60 -9.31
C HIS A 450 10.69 -3.43 -10.06
N ILE A 451 11.14 -2.96 -11.23
CA ILE A 451 12.21 -3.64 -12.00
C ILE A 451 13.55 -3.48 -11.26
N THR A 452 13.89 -2.25 -10.87
CA THR A 452 15.17 -1.99 -10.21
C THR A 452 15.25 -2.66 -8.83
N ASN A 453 14.14 -2.71 -8.10
CA ASN A 453 14.04 -3.34 -6.79
C ASN A 453 14.06 -4.87 -6.91
N PHE A 454 13.41 -5.44 -7.93
CA PHE A 454 13.51 -6.88 -8.17
C PHE A 454 14.95 -7.32 -8.47
N VAL A 455 15.72 -6.49 -9.19
CA VAL A 455 17.14 -6.75 -9.43
C VAL A 455 17.97 -6.69 -8.15
N LYS A 456 17.60 -5.84 -7.19
CA LYS A 456 18.34 -5.63 -5.93
C LYS A 456 17.96 -6.64 -4.83
N ILE A 457 16.67 -6.76 -4.55
CA ILE A 457 16.10 -7.47 -3.40
C ILE A 457 15.63 -8.88 -3.81
N GLY A 458 15.33 -9.09 -5.10
CA GLY A 458 14.81 -10.35 -5.61
C GLY A 458 13.29 -10.49 -5.48
N PRO A 459 12.75 -11.71 -5.67
CA PRO A 459 11.30 -11.96 -5.72
C PRO A 459 10.57 -11.80 -4.39
N SER A 460 11.29 -11.73 -3.26
CA SER A 460 10.71 -11.61 -1.91
C SER A 460 9.97 -10.30 -1.70
N MET A 461 10.35 -9.22 -2.40
CA MET A 461 9.73 -7.89 -2.23
C MET A 461 8.24 -7.84 -2.58
N PHE A 462 7.74 -8.78 -3.39
CA PHE A 462 6.33 -8.84 -3.81
C PHE A 462 5.49 -9.75 -2.91
N ARG A 463 6.08 -10.29 -1.84
CA ARG A 463 5.41 -11.25 -0.95
C ARG A 463 4.81 -10.61 0.29
N SER A 464 4.79 -9.29 0.39
CA SER A 464 4.18 -8.55 1.51
C SER A 464 2.89 -7.83 1.14
N ASP A 465 2.58 -7.69 -0.17
CA ASP A 465 1.42 -6.95 -0.67
C ASP A 465 0.68 -7.79 -1.74
N LEU A 466 -0.48 -8.32 -1.35
CA LEU A 466 -1.29 -9.18 -2.22
C LEU A 466 -1.81 -8.46 -3.48
N PRO A 467 -2.43 -7.25 -3.40
CA PRO A 467 -2.77 -6.46 -4.59
C PRO A 467 -1.60 -6.25 -5.56
N GLN A 468 -0.42 -5.87 -5.06
CA GLN A 468 0.76 -5.63 -5.89
C GLN A 468 1.26 -6.93 -6.56
N LEU A 469 1.21 -8.05 -5.84
CA LEU A 469 1.54 -9.37 -6.38
C LEU A 469 0.56 -9.76 -7.50
N LEU A 470 -0.74 -9.55 -7.30
CA LEU A 470 -1.77 -9.88 -8.29
C LEU A 470 -1.59 -9.09 -9.59
N ILE A 471 -1.36 -7.78 -9.51
CA ILE A 471 -1.18 -6.95 -10.71
C ILE A 471 0.12 -7.31 -11.44
N LEU A 472 1.19 -7.66 -10.72
CA LEU A 472 2.44 -8.12 -11.30
C LEU A 472 2.26 -9.46 -12.03
N ILE A 473 1.66 -10.46 -11.36
CA ILE A 473 1.39 -11.78 -11.95
C ILE A 473 0.54 -11.62 -13.20
N PHE A 474 -0.54 -10.85 -13.12
CA PHE A 474 -1.39 -10.58 -14.27
C PHE A 474 -0.62 -9.93 -15.42
N THR A 475 0.23 -8.95 -15.12
CA THR A 475 1.05 -8.26 -16.12
C THR A 475 2.04 -9.21 -16.81
N VAL A 476 2.74 -10.04 -16.03
CA VAL A 476 3.71 -11.02 -16.55
C VAL A 476 2.99 -12.07 -17.39
N VAL A 477 1.95 -12.71 -16.86
CA VAL A 477 1.18 -13.75 -17.54
C VAL A 477 0.61 -13.22 -18.86
N THR A 478 -0.08 -12.08 -18.83
CA THR A 478 -0.66 -11.51 -20.07
C THR A 478 0.41 -11.11 -21.08
N THR A 479 1.55 -10.59 -20.63
CA THR A 479 2.69 -10.24 -21.49
C THR A 479 3.32 -11.46 -22.15
N LEU A 480 3.49 -12.55 -21.41
CA LEU A 480 4.03 -13.80 -21.92
C LEU A 480 3.10 -14.46 -22.93
N PHE A 481 1.79 -14.42 -22.72
CA PHE A 481 0.86 -15.13 -23.60
C PHE A 481 0.43 -14.31 -24.81
N TRP A 482 0.06 -13.04 -24.63
CA TRP A 482 -0.49 -12.19 -25.70
C TRP A 482 0.37 -10.97 -26.04
N GLY A 483 1.44 -10.68 -25.31
CA GLY A 483 2.18 -9.41 -25.40
C GLY A 483 1.58 -8.35 -24.48
N ARG A 484 1.97 -7.08 -24.66
CA ARG A 484 1.84 -6.02 -23.64
C ARG A 484 0.41 -5.49 -23.37
N VAL A 485 -0.51 -6.33 -22.91
CA VAL A 485 -1.89 -5.97 -22.55
C VAL A 485 -1.93 -4.93 -21.42
N PHE A 486 -0.98 -5.00 -20.47
CA PHE A 486 -0.83 -3.98 -19.42
C PHE A 486 -0.73 -2.56 -20.00
N CYS A 487 0.13 -2.38 -21.02
CA CYS A 487 0.38 -1.08 -21.62
C CYS A 487 -0.85 -0.50 -22.35
N SER A 488 -1.76 -1.34 -22.84
CA SER A 488 -2.97 -0.87 -23.54
C SER A 488 -4.10 -0.49 -22.60
N SER A 489 -4.31 -1.25 -21.51
CA SER A 489 -5.56 -1.19 -20.75
C SER A 489 -5.41 -1.06 -19.24
N LEU A 490 -4.26 -1.44 -18.64
CA LEU A 490 -4.06 -1.42 -17.19
C LEU A 490 -3.10 -0.32 -16.71
N CYS A 491 -2.29 0.23 -17.62
CA CYS A 491 -1.39 1.35 -17.32
C CYS A 491 -2.19 2.68 -17.28
N PRO A 492 -2.28 3.38 -16.13
CA PRO A 492 -3.03 4.63 -16.02
C PRO A 492 -2.41 5.75 -16.87
N PHE A 493 -1.08 5.81 -16.99
CA PHE A 493 -0.42 6.79 -17.85
C PHE A 493 -0.61 6.51 -19.35
N GLY A 494 -0.75 5.24 -19.73
CA GLY A 494 -1.16 4.83 -21.08
C GLY A 494 -2.59 5.26 -21.38
N ALA A 495 -3.50 5.07 -20.41
CA ALA A 495 -4.89 5.52 -20.51
C ALA A 495 -4.99 7.05 -20.65
N LEU A 496 -4.24 7.80 -19.84
CA LEU A 496 -4.18 9.27 -19.91
C LEU A 496 -3.79 9.75 -21.31
N GLN A 497 -2.74 9.17 -21.91
CA GLN A 497 -2.31 9.52 -23.27
C GLN A 497 -3.36 9.14 -24.34
N ASP A 498 -4.11 8.05 -24.15
CA ASP A 498 -5.21 7.70 -25.04
C ASP A 498 -6.38 8.68 -24.94
N PHE A 499 -6.72 9.16 -23.74
CA PHE A 499 -7.70 10.22 -23.57
C PHE A 499 -7.25 11.53 -24.23
N ILE A 500 -6.00 11.95 -24.00
CA ILE A 500 -5.41 13.13 -24.67
C ILE A 500 -5.52 12.98 -26.18
N ALA A 501 -5.11 11.83 -26.72
CA ALA A 501 -5.20 11.56 -28.14
C ALA A 501 -6.67 11.56 -28.62
N HIS A 502 -7.62 11.04 -27.86
CA HIS A 502 -9.03 11.03 -28.24
C HIS A 502 -9.62 12.43 -28.38
N PHE A 503 -9.36 13.30 -27.39
CA PHE A 503 -9.86 14.68 -27.38
C PHE A 503 -9.08 15.62 -28.30
N THR A 504 -7.87 15.24 -28.72
CA THR A 504 -7.05 16.07 -29.63
C THR A 504 -7.57 16.01 -31.07
N PRO A 505 -7.91 17.16 -31.70
CA PRO A 505 -8.29 17.24 -33.10
C PRO A 505 -7.21 16.68 -34.04
N LYS A 506 -7.61 15.98 -35.11
CA LYS A 506 -6.68 15.36 -36.08
C LYS A 506 -5.66 16.32 -36.69
N ARG A 507 -6.00 17.61 -36.84
CA ARG A 507 -5.11 18.65 -37.39
C ARG A 507 -3.84 18.90 -36.57
N PHE A 508 -3.86 18.61 -35.27
CA PHE A 508 -2.70 18.80 -34.39
C PHE A 508 -1.82 17.56 -34.32
N LYS A 509 -2.31 16.41 -34.78
CA LYS A 509 -1.57 15.16 -34.80
C LYS A 509 -0.70 15.10 -36.03
N ASN A 510 0.56 14.73 -35.86
CA ASN A 510 1.50 14.56 -36.96
C ASN A 510 2.32 13.29 -36.79
N ASP A 511 2.49 12.56 -37.88
CA ASP A 511 3.34 11.38 -37.91
C ASP A 511 4.80 11.78 -38.12
N LEU A 512 5.71 11.18 -37.36
CA LEU A 512 7.14 11.38 -37.54
C LEU A 512 7.61 10.69 -38.83
N PRO A 513 8.61 11.28 -39.53
CA PRO A 513 9.28 10.58 -40.62
C PRO A 513 9.85 9.23 -40.13
N GLN A 514 9.68 8.18 -40.93
CA GLN A 514 9.99 6.80 -40.55
C GLN A 514 11.43 6.63 -40.02
N ARG A 515 12.41 7.29 -40.65
CA ARG A 515 13.81 7.25 -40.18
C ARG A 515 13.99 7.77 -38.76
N VAL A 516 13.27 8.83 -38.39
CA VAL A 516 13.36 9.40 -37.04
C VAL A 516 12.67 8.49 -36.04
N HIS A 517 11.52 7.93 -36.42
CA HIS A 517 10.82 6.95 -35.60
C HIS A 517 11.72 5.74 -35.28
N ASP A 518 12.37 5.17 -36.30
CA ASP A 518 13.21 3.97 -36.17
C ASP A 518 14.41 4.17 -35.25
N ILE A 519 14.94 5.39 -35.15
CA ILE A 519 16.02 5.71 -34.22
C ILE A 519 15.46 5.99 -32.82
N ALA A 520 14.39 6.79 -32.75
CA ALA A 520 13.83 7.26 -31.48
C ALA A 520 13.26 6.11 -30.62
N ILE A 521 12.79 5.01 -31.22
CA ILE A 521 12.32 3.85 -30.44
C ILE A 521 13.40 3.22 -29.58
N TYR A 522 14.69 3.37 -29.94
CA TYR A 522 15.79 2.80 -29.17
C TYR A 522 16.13 3.61 -27.92
N VAL A 523 15.65 4.86 -27.80
CA VAL A 523 15.91 5.72 -26.64
C VAL A 523 15.43 5.07 -25.34
N LYS A 524 14.18 4.58 -25.28
CA LYS A 524 13.66 3.88 -24.08
C LYS A 524 14.46 2.62 -23.70
N TYR A 525 15.06 1.93 -24.67
CA TYR A 525 15.90 0.76 -24.40
C TYR A 525 17.26 1.20 -23.83
N GLY A 526 17.81 2.31 -24.32
CA GLY A 526 18.98 2.94 -23.74
C GLY A 526 18.73 3.40 -22.30
N VAL A 527 17.56 4.02 -22.04
CA VAL A 527 17.14 4.43 -20.68
C VAL A 527 17.00 3.20 -19.77
N LEU A 528 16.34 2.13 -20.24
CA LEU A 528 16.23 0.89 -19.46
C LEU A 528 17.61 0.29 -19.12
N GLY A 529 18.50 0.19 -20.11
CA GLY A 529 19.86 -0.31 -19.91
C GLY A 529 20.64 0.54 -18.92
N PHE A 530 20.54 1.87 -19.03
CA PHE A 530 21.13 2.80 -18.07
C PHE A 530 20.59 2.56 -16.64
N LEU A 531 19.27 2.45 -16.47
CA LEU A 531 18.66 2.22 -15.15
C LEU A 531 19.07 0.87 -14.54
N ILE A 532 19.20 -0.19 -15.34
CA ILE A 532 19.68 -1.50 -14.87
C ILE A 532 21.15 -1.42 -14.45
N VAL A 533 22.02 -0.83 -15.27
CA VAL A 533 23.45 -0.67 -14.94
C VAL A 533 23.61 0.14 -13.66
N MET A 534 22.85 1.23 -13.53
CA MET A 534 22.83 2.01 -12.30
C MET A 534 22.34 1.14 -11.14
N ALA A 535 21.21 0.42 -11.27
CA ALA A 535 20.66 -0.41 -10.19
C ALA A 535 21.65 -1.47 -9.68
N LEU A 536 22.49 -2.01 -10.57
CA LEU A 536 23.56 -2.96 -10.23
C LEU A 536 24.80 -2.27 -9.62
N SER A 537 25.08 -1.02 -9.98
CA SER A 537 26.31 -0.31 -9.59
C SER A 537 26.15 0.54 -8.32
N PHE A 538 24.92 0.99 -8.01
CA PHE A 538 24.64 1.91 -6.90
C PHE A 538 23.46 1.45 -6.04
N THR A 539 23.65 1.50 -4.72
CA THR A 539 22.66 1.11 -3.72
C THR A 539 21.49 2.11 -3.63
N ASN A 540 21.71 3.40 -3.83
CA ASN A 540 20.71 4.46 -3.58
C ASN A 540 20.25 5.18 -4.86
N LEU A 541 19.33 4.57 -5.61
CA LEU A 541 18.87 5.12 -6.89
C LEU A 541 17.46 5.67 -6.83
N SER A 542 17.34 6.97 -6.60
CA SER A 542 16.13 7.74 -6.83
C SER A 542 16.02 8.27 -8.27
N LEU A 543 16.89 7.86 -9.20
CA LEU A 543 16.95 8.42 -10.56
C LEU A 543 15.74 8.03 -11.43
N PHE A 544 15.05 6.94 -11.13
CA PHE A 544 13.92 6.46 -11.93
C PHE A 544 12.77 7.48 -12.03
N GLN A 545 12.58 8.33 -11.01
CA GLN A 545 11.50 9.34 -10.97
C GLN A 545 11.57 10.36 -12.13
N TYR A 546 12.78 10.66 -12.62
CA TYR A 546 12.97 11.59 -13.76
C TYR A 546 12.60 10.96 -15.10
N PHE A 547 12.67 9.63 -15.18
CA PHE A 547 12.30 8.86 -16.36
C PHE A 547 10.85 8.39 -16.31
N GLU A 548 10.20 8.46 -15.15
CA GLU A 548 8.82 8.05 -14.90
C GLU A 548 7.96 9.19 -14.31
N PRO A 549 7.60 10.20 -15.12
CA PRO A 549 6.96 11.42 -14.65
C PRO A 549 5.49 11.25 -14.26
N PHE A 550 4.93 10.04 -14.36
CA PHE A 550 3.51 9.80 -14.09
C PHE A 550 3.15 9.98 -12.62
N GLY A 551 4.11 9.75 -11.71
CA GLY A 551 3.88 10.04 -10.31
C GLY A 551 3.59 11.52 -10.02
N THR A 552 4.15 12.41 -10.84
CA THR A 552 3.94 13.86 -10.73
C THR A 552 2.45 14.24 -10.83
N ILE A 553 1.70 13.62 -11.74
CA ILE A 553 0.27 13.94 -11.95
C ILE A 553 -0.65 13.20 -10.99
N PHE A 554 -0.32 11.95 -10.68
CA PHE A 554 -1.17 11.08 -9.86
C PHE A 554 -1.00 11.35 -8.35
N TYR A 555 0.21 11.72 -7.90
CA TYR A 555 0.49 12.01 -6.49
C TYR A 555 0.70 13.50 -6.18
N PHE A 556 0.60 14.37 -7.19
CA PHE A 556 0.83 15.82 -7.11
C PHE A 556 2.21 16.17 -6.54
N SER A 557 3.23 16.15 -7.39
CA SER A 557 4.60 16.53 -7.00
C SER A 557 4.70 18.00 -6.55
N GLN A 558 5.60 18.32 -5.61
CA GLN A 558 5.96 19.71 -5.29
C GLN A 558 7.13 20.23 -6.15
N SER A 559 7.80 19.36 -6.91
CA SER A 559 8.94 19.71 -7.74
C SER A 559 8.51 20.32 -9.07
N TYR A 560 8.80 21.60 -9.27
CA TYR A 560 8.58 22.30 -10.54
C TYR A 560 9.32 21.64 -11.72
N LEU A 561 10.47 21.02 -11.46
CA LEU A 561 11.23 20.29 -12.49
C LEU A 561 10.45 19.07 -12.99
N LEU A 562 9.89 18.26 -12.08
CA LEU A 562 9.11 17.08 -12.44
C LEU A 562 7.82 17.45 -13.17
N TRP A 563 7.16 18.55 -12.79
CA TRP A 563 6.05 19.12 -13.55
C TRP A 563 6.46 19.60 -14.94
N GLY A 564 7.64 20.21 -15.08
CA GLY A 564 8.20 20.59 -16.37
C GLY A 564 8.42 19.38 -17.29
N ILE A 565 9.04 18.32 -16.78
CA ILE A 565 9.26 17.06 -17.51
C ILE A 565 7.93 16.42 -17.93
N LEU A 566 6.99 16.29 -16.98
CA LEU A 566 5.66 15.76 -17.25
C LEU A 566 4.96 16.58 -18.35
N ALA A 567 4.96 17.90 -18.23
CA ALA A 567 4.32 18.79 -19.20
C ALA A 567 4.90 18.57 -20.60
N ILE A 568 6.22 18.47 -20.76
CA ILE A 568 6.87 18.19 -22.04
C ILE A 568 6.34 16.89 -22.65
N PHE A 569 6.22 15.81 -21.86
CA PHE A 569 5.71 14.54 -22.36
C PHE A 569 4.22 14.57 -22.72
N LEU A 570 3.39 15.25 -21.91
CA LEU A 570 1.96 15.40 -22.18
C LEU A 570 1.72 16.27 -23.43
N PHE A 571 2.42 17.40 -23.57
CA PHE A 571 2.37 18.25 -24.77
C PHE A 571 2.84 17.49 -26.01
N SER A 572 3.92 16.72 -25.90
CA SER A 572 4.39 15.86 -26.99
C SER A 572 3.35 14.81 -27.39
N SER A 573 2.55 14.32 -26.43
CA SER A 573 1.48 13.35 -26.65
C SER A 573 0.26 13.91 -27.39
N ILE A 574 0.09 15.24 -27.42
CA ILE A 574 -0.90 15.92 -28.27
C ILE A 574 -0.50 15.81 -29.75
N ILE A 575 0.78 16.01 -30.04
CA ILE A 575 1.32 16.00 -31.42
C ILE A 575 1.48 14.56 -31.92
N ILE A 576 2.06 13.69 -31.09
CA ILE A 576 2.36 12.29 -31.43
C ILE A 576 1.62 11.41 -30.41
N PRO A 577 0.58 10.67 -30.83
CA PRO A 577 -0.15 9.78 -29.92
C PRO A 577 0.81 8.83 -29.17
N ARG A 578 0.58 8.68 -27.86
CA ARG A 578 1.38 7.81 -26.98
C ARG A 578 2.90 8.08 -27.04
N PHE A 579 3.32 9.34 -27.18
CA PHE A 579 4.72 9.75 -27.32
C PHE A 579 5.63 9.12 -26.26
N TYR A 580 5.27 9.21 -24.97
CA TYR A 580 6.08 8.68 -23.89
C TYR A 580 6.19 7.15 -23.96
N CYS A 581 5.06 6.45 -24.13
CA CYS A 581 5.07 4.98 -24.25
C CYS A 581 5.89 4.49 -25.44
N ARG A 582 5.97 5.30 -26.51
CA ARG A 582 6.68 4.98 -27.75
C ARG A 582 8.20 5.15 -27.59
N TYR A 583 8.65 6.23 -26.96
CA TYR A 583 10.05 6.66 -27.03
C TYR A 583 10.80 6.75 -25.69
N ALA A 584 10.11 6.87 -24.56
CA ALA A 584 10.75 7.16 -23.27
C ALA A 584 10.46 6.12 -22.17
N CYS A 585 9.34 5.39 -22.24
CA CYS A 585 8.89 4.48 -21.17
C CYS A 585 9.82 3.25 -21.01
N PRO A 586 10.58 3.14 -19.89
CA PRO A 586 11.52 2.04 -19.69
C PRO A 586 10.79 0.73 -19.33
N LEU A 587 9.71 0.80 -18.55
CA LEU A 587 8.82 -0.34 -18.29
C LEU A 587 8.24 -0.91 -19.59
N GLY A 588 7.82 -0.04 -20.51
CA GLY A 588 7.32 -0.44 -21.82
C GLY A 588 8.39 -1.14 -22.67
N ALA A 589 9.66 -0.73 -22.54
CA ALA A 589 10.79 -1.39 -23.17
C ALA A 589 11.02 -2.79 -22.58
N ALA A 590 11.02 -2.93 -21.25
CA ALA A 590 11.19 -4.19 -20.55
C ALA A 590 10.08 -5.20 -20.92
N LEU A 591 8.82 -4.77 -20.84
CA LEU A 591 7.67 -5.57 -21.27
C LEU A 591 7.69 -5.88 -22.78
N GLY A 592 8.36 -5.04 -23.58
CA GLY A 592 8.49 -5.23 -25.02
C GLY A 592 9.48 -6.34 -25.36
N VAL A 593 10.55 -6.46 -24.58
CA VAL A 593 11.52 -7.57 -24.68
C VAL A 593 10.86 -8.87 -24.24
N THR A 594 10.18 -8.90 -23.09
CA THR A 594 9.48 -10.11 -22.63
C THR A 594 8.33 -10.52 -23.54
N ALA A 595 7.68 -9.59 -24.25
CA ALA A 595 6.68 -9.94 -25.24
C ALA A 595 7.25 -10.70 -26.47
N LEU A 596 8.56 -10.72 -26.72
CA LEU A 596 9.13 -11.42 -27.87
C LEU A 596 8.87 -12.94 -27.84
N ILE A 597 8.79 -13.52 -26.64
CA ILE A 597 8.52 -14.95 -26.46
C ILE A 597 7.02 -15.31 -26.56
N SER A 598 6.14 -14.33 -26.78
CA SER A 598 4.71 -14.58 -26.84
C SER A 598 4.28 -15.41 -28.05
N PRO A 599 3.51 -16.50 -27.85
CA PRO A 599 3.04 -17.37 -28.92
C PRO A 599 1.84 -16.77 -29.68
N TRP A 600 0.95 -16.03 -28.99
CA TRP A 600 -0.28 -15.51 -29.59
C TRP A 600 -0.13 -14.11 -30.16
N ARG A 601 0.47 -14.05 -31.35
CA ARG A 601 0.67 -12.82 -32.13
C ARG A 601 -0.54 -12.48 -33.01
N ILE A 602 -0.66 -11.19 -33.34
CA ILE A 602 -1.70 -10.69 -34.25
C ILE A 602 -1.44 -11.23 -35.66
N LYS A 603 -2.40 -11.98 -36.21
CA LYS A 603 -2.33 -12.49 -37.59
C LYS A 603 -2.76 -11.41 -38.59
N ARG A 604 -2.06 -11.34 -39.73
CA ARG A 604 -2.36 -10.41 -40.83
C ARG A 604 -2.96 -11.16 -42.01
N VAL A 605 -3.83 -10.48 -42.74
CA VAL A 605 -4.54 -11.03 -43.93
C VAL A 605 -3.85 -10.58 -45.22
N PRO A 606 -4.03 -11.29 -46.36
CA PRO A 606 -3.36 -10.94 -47.63
C PRO A 606 -3.61 -9.50 -48.11
N GLN A 607 -4.77 -8.92 -47.78
CA GLN A 607 -5.12 -7.53 -48.10
C GLN A 607 -4.14 -6.51 -47.47
N CYS A 608 -3.36 -6.90 -46.44
CA CYS A 608 -2.46 -6.02 -45.71
C CYS A 608 -1.24 -5.54 -46.50
N ASP A 609 -0.91 -6.20 -47.62
CA ASP A 609 0.19 -5.78 -48.49
C ASP A 609 -0.10 -4.45 -49.18
N VAL A 610 -1.38 -4.13 -49.38
CA VAL A 610 -1.85 -2.91 -50.05
C VAL A 610 -2.56 -1.98 -49.05
N CYS A 611 -3.23 -2.55 -48.06
CA CYS A 611 -4.05 -1.81 -47.11
C CYS A 611 -3.22 -1.16 -45.99
N LYS A 612 -3.17 0.17 -45.97
CA LYS A 612 -2.50 0.95 -44.90
C LYS A 612 -3.40 1.41 -43.75
N VAL A 613 -4.66 0.96 -43.70
CA VAL A 613 -5.62 1.41 -42.66
C VAL A 613 -5.12 1.13 -41.25
N CYS A 614 -4.60 -0.07 -40.99
CA CYS A 614 -4.06 -0.44 -39.68
C CYS A 614 -2.77 0.31 -39.35
N GLU A 615 -1.92 0.55 -40.34
CA GLU A 615 -0.67 1.33 -40.21
C GLU A 615 -0.96 2.75 -39.73
N HIS A 616 -1.86 3.47 -40.41
CA HIS A 616 -2.26 4.83 -40.01
C HIS A 616 -3.06 4.91 -38.70
N SER A 617 -3.61 3.78 -38.24
CA SER A 617 -4.40 3.75 -37.01
C SER A 617 -3.62 3.23 -35.81
N CYS A 618 -2.37 2.81 -36.00
CA CYS A 618 -1.54 2.25 -34.94
C CYS A 618 -0.99 3.40 -34.06
N PRO A 619 -1.40 3.50 -32.79
CA PRO A 619 -0.99 4.64 -31.95
C PRO A 619 0.51 4.62 -31.64
N THR A 620 1.17 3.46 -31.71
CA THR A 620 2.62 3.34 -31.47
C THR A 620 3.46 3.28 -32.73
N GLY A 621 2.83 3.26 -33.92
CA GLY A 621 3.54 3.10 -35.20
C GLY A 621 4.21 1.74 -35.40
N ALA A 622 3.78 0.70 -34.68
CA ALA A 622 4.37 -0.64 -34.73
C ALA A 622 4.06 -1.43 -36.02
N ILE A 623 3.23 -0.92 -36.92
CA ILE A 623 2.77 -1.64 -38.12
C ILE A 623 3.39 -1.01 -39.37
N ARG A 624 3.95 -1.84 -40.26
CA ARG A 624 4.47 -1.46 -41.58
C ARG A 624 3.92 -2.41 -42.63
N GLY A 625 2.89 -1.98 -43.36
CA GLY A 625 2.16 -2.83 -44.30
C GLY A 625 1.74 -4.18 -43.68
N PRO A 626 2.28 -5.33 -44.14
CA PRO A 626 1.97 -6.64 -43.58
C PRO A 626 2.74 -6.97 -42.29
N LYS A 627 3.82 -6.26 -41.95
CA LYS A 627 4.68 -6.60 -40.80
C LYS A 627 4.28 -5.82 -39.55
N ILE A 628 4.30 -6.50 -38.40
CA ILE A 628 4.11 -5.89 -37.09
C ILE A 628 5.42 -6.05 -36.30
N ASP A 629 5.97 -4.93 -35.85
CA ASP A 629 7.05 -4.93 -34.88
C ASP A 629 6.48 -5.23 -33.48
N PHE A 630 6.56 -6.50 -33.08
CA PHE A 630 5.85 -6.97 -31.89
C PHE A 630 6.37 -6.36 -30.59
N LYS A 631 7.67 -6.05 -30.50
CA LYS A 631 8.26 -5.35 -29.34
C LYS A 631 7.73 -3.92 -29.17
N GLU A 632 7.21 -3.34 -30.25
CA GLU A 632 6.62 -1.99 -30.30
C GLU A 632 5.08 -2.00 -30.28
N CYS A 633 4.46 -3.16 -30.43
CA CYS A 633 3.01 -3.33 -30.30
C CYS A 633 2.58 -3.31 -28.82
N VAL A 634 1.65 -2.43 -28.46
CA VAL A 634 1.09 -2.35 -27.09
C VAL A 634 -0.18 -3.18 -26.91
N ARG A 635 -0.54 -4.03 -27.88
CA ARG A 635 -1.77 -4.85 -27.84
C ARG A 635 -3.03 -4.05 -27.47
N CYS A 636 -3.22 -2.92 -28.16
CA CYS A 636 -4.41 -2.07 -28.03
C CYS A 636 -5.60 -2.52 -28.87
N ASP A 637 -5.42 -3.54 -29.72
CA ASP A 637 -6.43 -4.21 -30.56
C ASP A 637 -7.20 -3.35 -31.58
N ILE A 638 -6.89 -2.06 -31.70
CA ILE A 638 -7.47 -1.16 -32.72
C ILE A 638 -7.37 -1.76 -34.13
N CYS A 639 -6.24 -2.40 -34.47
CA CYS A 639 -6.06 -3.04 -35.77
C CYS A 639 -6.91 -4.31 -35.93
N GLU A 640 -7.12 -5.09 -34.86
CA GLU A 640 -7.96 -6.29 -34.89
C GLU A 640 -9.43 -5.91 -35.02
N THR A 641 -9.91 -4.92 -34.26
CA THR A 641 -11.27 -4.37 -34.41
C THR A 641 -11.52 -3.90 -35.85
N LYS A 642 -10.57 -3.17 -36.45
CA LYS A 642 -10.70 -2.72 -37.85
C LYS A 642 -10.71 -3.86 -38.87
N LEU A 643 -10.04 -4.98 -38.59
CA LEU A 643 -10.10 -6.16 -39.44
C LEU A 643 -11.47 -6.86 -39.31
N ILE A 644 -11.99 -6.99 -38.09
CA ILE A 644 -13.32 -7.56 -37.80
C ILE A 644 -14.43 -6.73 -38.48
N ASP A 645 -14.36 -5.41 -38.34
CA ASP A 645 -15.30 -4.46 -38.97
C ASP A 645 -15.10 -4.35 -40.49
N LYS A 646 -14.13 -5.09 -41.05
CA LYS A 646 -13.69 -5.02 -42.45
C LYS A 646 -13.49 -3.56 -42.88
N SER A 647 -12.57 -2.82 -42.28
CA SER A 647 -12.32 -1.42 -42.67
C SER A 647 -11.40 -1.29 -43.89
N GLY A 648 -11.70 -0.34 -44.78
CA GLY A 648 -10.89 -0.03 -45.97
C GLY A 648 -10.91 -1.13 -47.02
N VAL A 649 -9.72 -1.51 -47.52
CA VAL A 649 -9.55 -2.54 -48.55
C VAL A 649 -10.06 -3.91 -48.09
N CYS A 650 -10.09 -4.16 -46.78
CA CYS A 650 -10.60 -5.41 -46.20
C CYS A 650 -12.12 -5.63 -46.43
N LYS A 651 -12.86 -4.63 -46.95
CA LYS A 651 -14.26 -4.79 -47.38
C LYS A 651 -14.40 -5.58 -48.67
N HIS A 652 -13.32 -5.75 -49.42
CA HIS A 652 -13.33 -6.28 -50.77
C HIS A 652 -12.51 -7.57 -50.85
N ASP A 653 -12.94 -8.47 -51.72
CA ASP A 653 -12.20 -9.71 -52.01
C ASP A 653 -10.90 -9.43 -52.75
N MET A 654 -9.91 -10.30 -52.59
CA MET A 654 -8.57 -10.10 -53.15
C MET A 654 -8.57 -9.97 -54.67
N GLU A 655 -9.49 -10.64 -55.37
CA GLU A 655 -9.65 -10.54 -56.83
C GLU A 655 -10.02 -9.11 -57.26
N ALA A 656 -10.92 -8.46 -56.52
CA ALA A 656 -11.32 -7.08 -56.78
C ALA A 656 -10.21 -6.06 -56.44
N VAL A 657 -9.35 -6.39 -55.48
CA VAL A 657 -8.22 -5.55 -55.07
C VAL A 657 -7.05 -5.71 -56.06
N ALA A 658 -6.75 -6.93 -56.50
CA ALA A 658 -5.61 -7.26 -57.35
C ALA A 658 -5.61 -6.49 -58.68
N VAL A 659 -6.80 -6.29 -59.28
CA VAL A 659 -6.96 -5.51 -60.53
C VAL A 659 -6.51 -4.05 -60.37
N ARG A 660 -6.50 -3.52 -59.15
CA ARG A 660 -6.08 -2.13 -58.84
C ARG A 660 -4.59 -2.02 -58.52
N ILE A 661 -3.87 -3.13 -58.42
CA ILE A 661 -2.43 -3.15 -58.11
C ILE A 661 -1.66 -3.27 -59.43
N LYS A 662 -0.91 -2.23 -59.80
CA LYS A 662 -0.13 -2.23 -61.06
C LYS A 662 1.06 -3.22 -61.04
N ASP A 663 1.60 -3.51 -59.86
CA ASP A 663 2.74 -4.41 -59.66
C ASP A 663 2.48 -5.30 -58.42
N TRP A 664 1.87 -6.48 -58.62
CA TRP A 664 1.76 -7.50 -57.57
C TRP A 664 2.41 -8.79 -58.04
N SER A 665 3.51 -9.17 -57.41
CA SER A 665 4.06 -10.52 -57.50
C SER A 665 3.59 -11.32 -56.27
N PRO A 666 2.84 -12.42 -56.43
CA PRO A 666 2.44 -13.26 -55.31
C PRO A 666 3.66 -13.79 -54.58
N VAL A 667 3.69 -13.68 -53.26
CA VAL A 667 4.64 -14.42 -52.42
C VAL A 667 4.15 -15.86 -52.38
N SER A 668 4.75 -16.74 -53.18
CA SER A 668 4.56 -18.18 -53.04
C SER A 668 5.11 -18.61 -51.68
N THR A 669 4.26 -19.25 -50.89
CA THR A 669 4.52 -19.82 -49.56
C THR A 669 5.75 -20.70 -49.49
#